data_AF-A0A8T5TYI9-F1
#
_entry.id   AF-A0A8T5TYI9-F1
#
_cell.length_a   1.000
_cell.length_b   1.000
_cell.length_c   1.000
_cell.angle_alpha   90.00
_cell.angle_beta   90.00
_cell.angle_gamma   90.00
#
_symmetry.space_group_name_H-M   'P 1'
#
loop_
_entity.id
_entity.type
_entity.pdbx_description
1 polymer ?
#
loop_
_entity_poly.entity_id
_entity_poly.type
_entity_poly.pdbx_seq_one_letter_code
_entity_poly.pdbx_strand_id
1 'polypeptide(L)'
;GDDYEGLLSDLGKDMINFIYSKLFDPDFDQNKPEGMLDQIIYRTDLIQEARQFLKSTTYNGLEILIDETINSEVLTFLQDKFNKGEKWTKLEKIIADVASFYMGVRDNLPTDDERAESIKKKFNENKQSYSTLEFIKDLMDELQRQPEVLAKIIPSRLYHFTQSDLSQFWKGKKAFLTSALYRKRHLNPNFEFSEINMNFLKTKSKERFEAKSLGLLEIIRQYNERELDVFEFADKFKNELGRISSQIKVTNNELSAYFGMYDGYISEVISKIENSDDANFDPTFKFSREVLRSLVGNLEVDKYSFRNILEIVKKYNSLNPDLKDYSKQQYTITNPHFFSDVIKNNDASYWFGFFSADGWVSQEEHRIGIELNRKDVKELKKFADLIGFDESRISPRTKFVNYRGEIRVYDSDFIAFVCRPMAQALKKEGIYGSKYERKSVPNFVEQAVDLAKEEAERVGIHWSETEYGRVAHAWLLGFYDGDGSYRGGYSAVIYSSSQDLLHNIKDLFEIENDVNTKVNPGDLEICFNTWQVSKGFWSLTLGPDVFRRILKSYTGSMQRKRPKINYEFGDFPFRLSEYYDPALIEELISQGIKVDETKLMAIVQNRESRIVWLEMGTERRGLTHILLGHSEGDKSFRKIFGISGDPQVIGNFIFNAIKKYPIHLTYPSRYPGSKFYVYQIRRKGDINYIHVLVDEEGSIVTAFPSMYEN
;
A
#
# COMPACT_ATOMS: atom_id res chain seq x y z
N GLY A 1 2.81 29.78 -11.80
CA GLY A 1 1.79 30.83 -11.66
C GLY A 1 0.42 30.22 -11.82
N ASP A 2 -0.08 29.58 -10.78
CA ASP A 2 -1.49 29.25 -10.60
C ASP A 2 -1.94 29.65 -9.17
N ASP A 3 -3.23 29.51 -8.86
CA ASP A 3 -3.82 29.83 -7.55
C ASP A 3 -3.37 28.89 -6.41
N TYR A 4 -2.46 27.95 -6.71
CA TYR A 4 -2.03 26.86 -5.85
C TYR A 4 -0.50 26.85 -5.64
N GLU A 5 0.24 27.93 -5.90
CA GLU A 5 1.68 28.01 -5.59
C GLU A 5 1.92 28.91 -4.35
N GLY A 6 2.27 28.34 -3.19
CA GLY A 6 2.61 29.08 -1.94
C GLY A 6 3.96 28.64 -1.34
N LEU A 7 4.26 28.98 -0.07
CA LEU A 7 5.49 28.57 0.65
C LEU A 7 5.53 27.60 1.94
N LEU A 8 4.61 26.62 2.21
CA LEU A 8 4.92 25.26 2.80
C LEU A 8 4.17 23.96 2.23
N SER A 9 4.65 23.12 1.26
CA SER A 9 3.87 21.93 0.75
C SER A 9 4.11 20.59 1.45
N ASP A 10 5.26 20.40 2.08
CA ASP A 10 5.64 19.10 2.67
C ASP A 10 4.88 18.81 3.99
N LEU A 11 4.12 19.80 4.47
CA LEU A 11 3.40 19.78 5.73
C LEU A 11 1.90 19.64 5.45
N GLY A 12 1.23 18.72 6.15
CA GLY A 12 -0.22 18.59 6.09
C GLY A 12 -0.94 19.87 6.56
N LYS A 13 -2.14 20.10 6.02
CA LYS A 13 -3.01 21.26 6.28
C LYS A 13 -3.10 21.66 7.75
N ASP A 14 -3.17 20.69 8.66
CA ASP A 14 -3.29 20.94 10.10
C ASP A 14 -2.01 21.53 10.73
N MET A 15 -0.83 21.21 10.18
CA MET A 15 0.44 21.74 10.65
C MET A 15 0.67 23.16 10.15
N ILE A 16 0.29 23.45 8.90
CA ILE A 16 0.30 24.81 8.35
C ILE A 16 -0.60 25.71 9.21
N ASN A 17 -1.79 25.22 9.57
CA ASN A 17 -2.71 25.91 10.48
C ASN A 17 -2.07 26.17 11.86
N PHE A 18 -1.36 25.19 12.41
CA PHE A 18 -0.68 25.33 13.69
C PHE A 18 0.45 26.38 13.61
N ILE A 19 1.28 26.33 12.57
CA ILE A 19 2.40 27.26 12.37
C ILE A 19 1.91 28.70 12.22
N TYR A 20 0.89 28.95 11.39
CA TYR A 20 0.35 30.30 11.27
C TYR A 20 -0.40 30.75 12.51
N SER A 21 -1.12 29.84 13.19
CA SER A 21 -1.69 30.20 14.49
C SER A 21 -0.57 30.66 15.42
N LYS A 22 0.55 29.93 15.51
CA LYS A 22 1.70 30.30 16.35
C LYS A 22 2.44 31.55 15.89
N LEU A 23 2.44 31.87 14.59
CA LEU A 23 3.01 33.11 14.07
C LEU A 23 2.18 34.34 14.50
N PHE A 24 0.85 34.18 14.62
CA PHE A 24 -0.09 35.27 14.92
C PHE A 24 -0.75 35.16 16.31
N ASP A 25 -0.24 34.32 17.22
CA ASP A 25 -0.84 34.13 18.55
C ASP A 25 -0.09 34.91 19.63
N PRO A 26 -0.77 35.78 20.40
CA PRO A 26 -0.30 36.16 21.72
C PRO A 26 -0.79 35.21 22.84
N ASP A 27 -1.83 34.40 22.60
CA ASP A 27 -2.30 33.22 23.36
C ASP A 27 -3.83 33.00 23.11
N PHE A 28 -4.22 31.91 22.44
CA PHE A 28 -5.54 31.25 22.48
C PHE A 28 -6.82 32.12 22.30
N ASP A 29 -7.36 32.20 21.08
CA ASP A 29 -8.74 32.68 20.80
C ASP A 29 -9.70 31.53 20.42
N GLN A 30 -10.89 31.51 21.03
CA GLN A 30 -11.96 30.50 20.91
C GLN A 30 -12.97 30.77 19.77
N ASN A 31 -12.78 31.80 18.95
CA ASN A 31 -13.75 32.19 17.92
C ASN A 31 -13.21 32.09 16.49
N LYS A 32 -12.79 30.89 16.07
CA LYS A 32 -12.38 30.61 14.69
C LYS A 32 -13.60 30.53 13.75
N PRO A 33 -13.67 31.31 12.65
CA PRO A 33 -14.73 31.16 11.65
C PRO A 33 -14.62 29.84 10.87
N GLU A 34 -15.76 29.19 10.61
CA GLU A 34 -15.85 27.90 9.92
C GLU A 34 -15.94 28.10 8.38
N GLY A 35 -15.09 27.40 7.60
CA GLY A 35 -15.34 27.19 6.17
C GLY A 35 -14.43 27.84 5.11
N MET A 36 -13.18 28.21 5.38
CA MET A 36 -12.32 28.80 4.33
C MET A 36 -10.89 28.27 4.33
N LEU A 37 -10.57 27.14 3.67
CA LEU A 37 -9.16 26.71 3.54
C LEU A 37 -8.90 25.79 2.33
N ASP A 38 -8.94 26.37 1.12
CA ASP A 38 -8.13 25.89 -0.01
C ASP A 38 -7.15 27.02 -0.37
N GLN A 39 -5.92 26.66 -0.76
CA GLN A 39 -4.86 27.50 -1.36
C GLN A 39 -3.78 28.08 -0.41
N ILE A 40 -2.80 27.27 0.00
CA ILE A 40 -1.36 27.64 0.19
C ILE A 40 -0.50 26.33 0.06
N ILE A 41 0.61 26.34 -0.70
CA ILE A 41 1.53 25.20 -1.10
C ILE A 41 3.03 25.56 -0.82
N TYR A 42 4.14 24.85 -1.21
CA TYR A 42 5.63 25.21 -1.33
C TYR A 42 6.66 24.17 -1.71
N ARG A 43 7.86 24.67 -2.05
CA ARG A 43 9.16 24.02 -1.90
C ARG A 43 10.20 24.88 -1.12
N THR A 44 10.89 24.32 -0.12
CA THR A 44 11.85 25.01 0.80
C THR A 44 13.08 25.63 0.14
N ASP A 45 13.37 25.29 -1.11
CA ASP A 45 14.47 25.81 -1.92
C ASP A 45 14.31 27.30 -2.30
N LEU A 46 13.09 27.84 -2.29
CA LEU A 46 12.80 29.20 -2.77
C LEU A 46 12.79 30.28 -1.67
N ILE A 47 13.06 29.96 -0.41
CA ILE A 47 12.89 30.91 0.72
C ILE A 47 13.85 32.10 0.64
N GLN A 48 15.06 31.85 0.15
CA GLN A 48 16.07 32.88 -0.03
C GLN A 48 15.71 33.82 -1.19
N GLU A 49 15.17 33.28 -2.28
CA GLU A 49 14.69 34.06 -3.42
C GLU A 49 13.48 34.92 -3.03
N ALA A 50 12.52 34.33 -2.31
CA ALA A 50 11.37 35.05 -1.77
C ALA A 50 11.81 36.21 -0.85
N ARG A 51 12.80 35.98 0.02
CA ARG A 51 13.35 37.02 0.88
C ARG A 51 14.01 38.14 0.09
N GLN A 52 14.80 37.83 -0.94
CA GLN A 52 15.40 38.85 -1.81
C GLN A 52 14.33 39.65 -2.56
N PHE A 53 13.27 38.98 -3.03
CA PHE A 53 12.12 39.63 -3.63
C PHE A 53 11.44 40.62 -2.66
N LEU A 54 11.23 40.21 -1.39
CA LEU A 54 10.64 41.07 -0.36
C LEU A 54 11.51 42.28 0.01
N LYS A 55 12.84 42.22 -0.11
CA LYS A 55 13.74 43.38 0.12
C LYS A 55 13.50 44.52 -0.86
N SER A 56 13.07 44.17 -2.08
CA SER A 56 12.81 45.13 -3.16
C SER A 56 11.33 45.53 -3.28
N THR A 57 10.47 45.04 -2.40
CA THR A 57 9.01 45.19 -2.50
C THR A 57 8.45 45.93 -1.28
N THR A 58 7.40 46.72 -1.49
CA THR A 58 6.66 47.39 -0.41
C THR A 58 5.24 46.83 -0.30
N TYR A 59 4.66 46.91 0.90
CA TYR A 59 3.28 46.51 1.18
C TYR A 59 2.56 47.68 1.88
N ASN A 60 1.48 48.18 1.28
CA ASN A 60 0.78 49.39 1.73
C ASN A 60 1.70 50.61 1.92
N GLY A 61 2.74 50.75 1.08
CA GLY A 61 3.72 51.83 1.16
C GLY A 61 4.82 51.64 2.21
N LEU A 62 4.80 50.53 2.96
CA LEU A 62 5.82 50.17 3.94
C LEU A 62 6.85 49.22 3.34
N GLU A 63 8.11 49.36 3.73
CA GLU A 63 9.13 48.33 3.46
C GLU A 63 8.76 47.04 4.17
N ILE A 64 8.79 45.92 3.45
CA ILE A 64 8.41 44.62 4.00
C ILE A 64 9.50 44.04 4.90
N LEU A 65 10.77 44.30 4.58
CA LEU A 65 11.92 43.86 5.37
C LEU A 65 12.68 45.07 5.91
N ILE A 66 12.82 45.16 7.23
CA ILE A 66 13.64 46.16 7.94
C ILE A 66 14.68 45.39 8.75
N ASP A 67 15.96 45.76 8.61
CA ASP A 67 17.08 45.13 9.31
C ASP A 67 17.05 43.61 9.24
N GLU A 68 16.82 43.07 8.03
CA GLU A 68 16.80 41.62 7.77
C GLU A 68 15.64 40.85 8.42
N THR A 69 14.64 41.55 8.98
CA THR A 69 13.42 40.98 9.59
C THR A 69 12.15 41.54 8.96
N ILE A 70 11.02 40.82 9.04
CA ILE A 70 9.75 41.32 8.50
C ILE A 70 9.27 42.49 9.35
N ASN A 71 8.91 43.60 8.71
CA ASN A 71 8.37 44.79 9.35
C ASN A 71 7.13 44.43 10.19
N SER A 72 7.16 44.76 11.48
CA SER A 72 6.09 44.44 12.44
C SER A 72 4.76 45.12 12.12
N GLU A 73 4.78 46.29 11.49
CA GLU A 73 3.55 46.95 11.03
C GLU A 73 2.89 46.17 9.88
N VAL A 74 3.70 45.63 8.97
CA VAL A 74 3.22 44.75 7.89
C VAL A 74 2.60 43.47 8.47
N LEU A 75 3.20 42.87 9.49
CA LEU A 75 2.63 41.70 10.18
C LEU A 75 1.31 42.01 10.88
N THR A 76 1.21 43.18 11.52
CA THR A 76 -0.05 43.65 12.14
C THR A 76 -1.18 43.72 11.11
N PHE A 77 -0.92 44.24 9.91
CA PHE A 77 -1.93 44.25 8.83
C PHE A 77 -2.35 42.84 8.39
N LEU A 78 -1.42 41.90 8.32
CA LEU A 78 -1.73 40.50 7.96
C LEU A 78 -2.55 39.80 9.05
N GLN A 79 -2.20 40.04 10.32
CA GLN A 79 -2.92 39.52 11.47
C GLN A 79 -4.36 40.04 11.52
N ASP A 80 -4.57 41.34 11.29
CA ASP A 80 -5.90 41.93 11.21
C ASP A 80 -6.75 41.31 10.09
N LYS A 81 -6.15 41.11 8.91
CA LYS A 81 -6.81 40.43 7.79
C LYS A 81 -7.16 38.98 8.12
N PHE A 82 -6.24 38.26 8.75
CA PHE A 82 -6.43 36.88 9.18
C PHE A 82 -7.61 36.76 10.16
N ASN A 83 -7.64 37.62 11.18
CA ASN A 83 -8.70 37.64 12.19
C ASN A 83 -10.08 37.98 11.61
N LYS A 84 -10.12 38.81 10.55
CA LYS A 84 -11.34 39.13 9.81
C LYS A 84 -11.77 38.08 8.78
N GLY A 85 -10.94 37.04 8.56
CA GLY A 85 -11.17 36.03 7.52
C GLY A 85 -11.06 36.57 6.11
N GLU A 86 -10.29 37.64 5.90
CA GLU A 86 -10.10 38.24 4.57
C GLU A 86 -9.18 37.37 3.70
N LYS A 87 -9.45 37.33 2.38
CA LYS A 87 -8.63 36.56 1.44
C LYS A 87 -7.26 37.22 1.27
N TRP A 88 -6.21 36.42 1.48
CA TRP A 88 -4.84 36.88 1.31
C TRP A 88 -4.41 36.92 -0.16
N THR A 89 -3.68 37.97 -0.53
CA THR A 89 -3.02 38.08 -1.83
C THR A 89 -1.77 37.19 -1.90
N LYS A 90 -1.22 36.99 -3.11
CA LYS A 90 0.01 36.21 -3.29
C LYS A 90 1.19 36.81 -2.51
N LEU A 91 1.32 38.13 -2.49
CA LEU A 91 2.38 38.83 -1.75
C LEU A 91 2.21 38.62 -0.23
N GLU A 92 0.99 38.74 0.29
CA GLU A 92 0.68 38.55 1.71
C GLU A 92 1.04 37.14 2.20
N LYS A 93 0.78 36.12 1.37
CA LYS A 93 1.20 34.74 1.63
C LYS A 93 2.72 34.61 1.71
N ILE A 94 3.45 35.17 0.73
CA ILE A 94 4.92 35.16 0.71
C ILE A 94 5.51 35.85 1.95
N ILE A 95 4.91 36.96 2.39
CA ILE A 95 5.34 37.67 3.61
C ILE A 95 5.17 36.79 4.85
N ALA A 96 4.00 36.18 5.02
CA ALA A 96 3.71 35.32 6.17
C ALA A 96 4.61 34.07 6.19
N ASP A 97 4.91 33.50 5.03
CA ASP A 97 5.79 32.34 4.92
C ASP A 97 7.24 32.65 5.33
N VAL A 98 7.78 33.78 4.85
CA VAL A 98 9.12 34.26 5.25
C VAL A 98 9.14 34.59 6.75
N ALA A 99 8.07 35.18 7.29
CA ALA A 99 7.94 35.46 8.71
C ALA A 99 7.95 34.18 9.56
N SER A 100 7.14 33.17 9.23
CA SER A 100 7.11 31.88 9.93
C SER A 100 8.45 31.17 9.96
N PHE A 101 9.22 31.26 8.87
CA PHE A 101 10.52 30.59 8.76
C PHE A 101 11.60 31.28 9.62
N TYR A 102 11.69 32.61 9.60
CA TYR A 102 12.78 33.34 10.26
C TYR A 102 12.47 33.79 11.69
N MET A 103 11.20 33.82 12.10
CA MET A 103 10.81 34.23 13.46
C MET A 103 10.80 33.07 14.48
N GLY A 104 11.43 31.94 14.18
CA GLY A 104 11.71 30.88 15.17
C GLY A 104 10.53 29.97 15.54
N VAL A 105 9.41 30.01 14.83
CA VAL A 105 8.26 29.11 15.07
C VAL A 105 8.62 27.63 14.87
N ARG A 106 9.68 27.36 14.09
CA ARG A 106 10.16 26.01 13.75
C ARG A 106 10.93 25.31 14.88
N ASP A 107 11.57 26.07 15.77
CA ASP A 107 12.42 25.51 16.84
C ASP A 107 11.61 24.99 18.05
N ASN A 108 10.30 25.26 18.08
CA ASN A 108 9.35 24.78 19.08
C ASN A 108 8.43 23.65 18.55
N LEU A 109 8.78 23.00 17.44
CA LEU A 109 8.03 21.87 16.92
C LEU A 109 8.32 20.61 17.77
N PRO A 110 7.31 19.88 18.27
CA PRO A 110 7.52 18.63 18.99
C PRO A 110 8.20 17.59 18.09
N THR A 111 9.06 16.76 18.67
CA THR A 111 9.73 15.66 17.95
C THR A 111 8.72 14.63 17.44
N ASP A 112 9.06 13.84 16.42
CA ASP A 112 8.14 12.85 15.84
C ASP A 112 7.67 11.78 16.86
N ASP A 113 8.47 11.51 17.88
CA ASP A 113 8.13 10.61 18.99
C ASP A 113 7.15 11.28 19.98
N GLU A 114 7.41 12.52 20.40
CA GLU A 114 6.49 13.30 21.23
C GLU A 114 5.17 13.58 20.50
N ARG A 115 5.21 13.67 19.16
CA ARG A 115 4.06 13.77 18.26
C ARG A 115 3.25 12.48 18.24
N ALA A 116 3.89 11.33 18.09
CA ALA A 116 3.20 10.04 18.13
C ALA A 116 2.55 9.78 19.49
N GLU A 117 3.19 10.23 20.58
CA GLU A 117 2.75 10.02 21.94
C GLU A 117 1.65 11.02 22.36
N SER A 118 1.77 12.29 21.98
CA SER A 118 0.73 13.32 22.17
C SER A 118 -0.52 13.05 21.31
N ILE A 119 -0.35 12.57 20.07
CA ILE A 119 -1.46 12.13 19.22
C ILE A 119 -2.09 10.87 19.79
N LYS A 120 -1.33 9.83 20.17
CA LYS A 120 -1.89 8.63 20.84
C LYS A 120 -2.64 8.99 22.12
N LYS A 121 -2.11 9.92 22.92
CA LYS A 121 -2.72 10.34 24.19
C LYS A 121 -4.00 11.14 23.95
N LYS A 122 -4.02 12.13 23.05
CA LYS A 122 -5.23 12.87 22.67
C LYS A 122 -6.26 12.02 21.90
N PHE A 123 -5.79 11.02 21.13
CA PHE A 123 -6.65 10.11 20.36
C PHE A 123 -7.28 9.01 21.23
N ASN A 124 -6.62 8.63 22.34
CA ASN A 124 -7.17 7.71 23.34
C ASN A 124 -8.05 8.42 24.37
N GLU A 125 -7.81 9.69 24.69
CA GLU A 125 -8.53 10.42 25.75
C GLU A 125 -9.89 11.01 25.29
N ASN A 126 -10.22 11.03 23.99
CA ASN A 126 -11.47 11.62 23.45
C ASN A 126 -12.35 10.71 22.58
N LYS A 127 -12.10 9.40 22.52
CA LYS A 127 -12.82 8.50 21.61
C LYS A 127 -14.13 7.97 22.21
N GLN A 128 -15.17 8.79 22.20
CA GLN A 128 -16.51 8.25 21.93
C GLN A 128 -16.56 7.99 20.41
N SER A 129 -16.11 6.80 19.99
CA SER A 129 -16.21 6.41 18.58
C SER A 129 -17.69 6.42 18.18
N TYR A 130 -18.02 7.15 17.11
CA TYR A 130 -19.39 7.16 16.57
C TYR A 130 -19.70 5.78 16.00
N SER A 131 -20.44 5.00 16.79
CA SER A 131 -20.68 3.58 16.53
C SER A 131 -21.60 3.37 15.34
N THR A 132 -21.57 2.17 14.77
CA THR A 132 -22.44 1.81 13.65
C THR A 132 -23.92 1.83 14.04
N LEU A 133 -24.26 1.47 15.28
CA LEU A 133 -25.63 1.55 15.79
C LEU A 133 -26.11 2.99 15.94
N GLU A 134 -25.26 3.89 16.47
CA GLU A 134 -25.59 5.33 16.54
C GLU A 134 -25.75 5.92 15.15
N PHE A 135 -24.89 5.55 14.20
CA PHE A 135 -25.00 5.97 12.80
C PHE A 135 -26.32 5.48 12.16
N ILE A 136 -26.67 4.20 12.31
CA ILE A 136 -27.96 3.67 11.81
C ILE A 136 -29.13 4.43 12.43
N LYS A 137 -29.11 4.64 13.74
CA LYS A 137 -30.16 5.36 14.44
C LYS A 137 -30.31 6.80 13.94
N ASP A 138 -29.21 7.54 13.82
CA ASP A 138 -29.23 8.92 13.35
C ASP A 138 -29.73 9.01 11.89
N LEU A 139 -29.36 8.05 11.03
CA LEU A 139 -29.93 7.95 9.68
C LEU A 139 -31.45 7.74 9.72
N MET A 140 -31.94 6.82 10.54
CA MET A 140 -33.37 6.54 10.67
C MET A 140 -34.13 7.75 11.21
N ASP A 141 -33.61 8.41 12.25
CA ASP A 141 -34.20 9.59 12.87
C ASP A 141 -34.25 10.78 11.90
N GLU A 142 -33.20 10.97 11.09
CA GLU A 142 -33.19 12.05 10.09
C GLU A 142 -34.13 11.74 8.90
N LEU A 143 -34.16 10.51 8.40
CA LEU A 143 -35.15 10.07 7.39
C LEU A 143 -36.58 10.29 7.92
N GLN A 144 -36.83 9.95 9.18
CA GLN A 144 -38.15 10.06 9.81
C GLN A 144 -38.72 11.50 9.78
N ARG A 145 -37.85 12.52 9.77
CA ARG A 145 -38.22 13.94 9.67
C ARG A 145 -38.66 14.35 8.27
N GLN A 146 -38.46 13.50 7.28
CA GLN A 146 -38.76 13.75 5.87
C GLN A 146 -39.79 12.76 5.29
N PRO A 147 -41.00 12.65 5.90
CA PRO A 147 -41.99 11.64 5.52
C PRO A 147 -42.46 11.77 4.06
N GLU A 148 -42.47 12.98 3.52
CA GLU A 148 -42.90 13.26 2.14
C GLU A 148 -41.90 12.72 1.11
N VAL A 149 -40.60 12.90 1.39
CA VAL A 149 -39.50 12.38 0.56
C VAL A 149 -39.51 10.85 0.60
N LEU A 150 -39.68 10.28 1.80
CA LEU A 150 -39.82 8.84 1.98
C LEU A 150 -41.03 8.27 1.22
N ALA A 151 -42.18 8.93 1.26
CA ALA A 151 -43.38 8.47 0.56
C ALA A 151 -43.27 8.58 -0.96
N LYS A 152 -42.47 9.52 -1.46
CA LYS A 152 -42.15 9.62 -2.89
C LYS A 152 -41.27 8.46 -3.36
N ILE A 153 -40.27 8.07 -2.56
CA ILE A 153 -39.29 7.02 -2.93
C ILE A 153 -39.85 5.62 -2.65
N ILE A 154 -40.57 5.45 -1.54
CA ILE A 154 -41.15 4.19 -1.09
C ILE A 154 -42.66 4.35 -0.93
N PRO A 155 -43.45 4.44 -2.03
CA PRO A 155 -44.90 4.66 -1.94
C PRO A 155 -45.64 3.58 -1.14
N SER A 156 -45.12 2.36 -1.12
CA SER A 156 -45.68 1.23 -0.37
C SER A 156 -45.73 1.48 1.14
N ARG A 157 -44.90 2.39 1.68
CA ARG A 157 -44.93 2.73 3.10
C ARG A 157 -46.28 3.27 3.55
N LEU A 158 -47.02 3.92 2.64
CA LEU A 158 -48.33 4.50 2.93
C LEU A 158 -49.36 3.43 3.32
N TYR A 159 -49.14 2.18 2.92
CA TYR A 159 -49.98 1.04 3.35
C TYR A 159 -49.83 0.70 4.84
N HIS A 160 -48.74 1.13 5.48
CA HIS A 160 -48.56 0.98 6.93
C HIS A 160 -49.39 1.99 7.72
N PHE A 161 -49.92 3.04 7.09
CA PHE A 161 -50.88 3.95 7.73
C PHE A 161 -52.27 3.34 7.70
N THR A 162 -52.74 2.86 8.84
CA THR A 162 -53.97 2.08 8.94
C THR A 162 -55.22 2.96 9.07
N GLN A 163 -56.40 2.37 8.86
CA GLN A 163 -57.67 3.02 9.17
C GLN A 163 -57.80 3.38 10.66
N SER A 164 -57.14 2.63 11.54
CA SER A 164 -57.09 2.92 12.98
C SER A 164 -56.31 4.22 13.24
N ASP A 165 -55.20 4.42 12.54
CA ASP A 165 -54.38 5.64 12.68
C ASP A 165 -55.14 6.87 12.21
N LEU A 166 -55.82 6.77 11.06
CA LEU A 166 -56.72 7.83 10.59
C LEU A 166 -57.88 8.06 11.57
N SER A 167 -58.46 7.01 12.14
CA SER A 167 -59.55 7.16 13.13
C SER A 167 -59.08 7.84 14.42
N GLN A 168 -57.87 7.52 14.89
CA GLN A 168 -57.24 8.18 16.03
C GLN A 168 -56.95 9.65 15.72
N PHE A 169 -56.41 9.95 14.54
CA PHE A 169 -56.22 11.33 14.10
C PHE A 169 -57.56 12.06 14.03
N TRP A 170 -58.62 11.46 13.51
CA TRP A 170 -59.91 12.12 13.33
C TRP A 170 -60.68 12.33 14.64
N LYS A 171 -60.98 11.30 15.44
CA LYS A 171 -61.82 11.45 16.64
C LYS A 171 -61.22 10.83 17.91
N GLY A 172 -59.97 10.39 17.86
CA GLY A 172 -59.32 9.68 18.98
C GLY A 172 -59.88 8.28 19.27
N LYS A 173 -60.89 7.81 18.52
CA LYS A 173 -61.48 6.47 18.68
C LYS A 173 -60.99 5.55 17.56
N LYS A 174 -60.30 4.45 17.89
CA LYS A 174 -59.69 3.52 16.91
C LYS A 174 -60.65 3.00 15.82
N ALA A 175 -61.93 2.81 16.14
CA ALA A 175 -62.90 2.21 15.21
C ALA A 175 -63.79 3.21 14.46
N PHE A 176 -63.55 4.53 14.56
CA PHE A 176 -64.44 5.54 14.00
C PHE A 176 -64.62 5.39 12.48
N LEU A 177 -63.53 5.35 11.72
CA LEU A 177 -63.58 5.24 10.27
C LEU A 177 -64.11 3.89 9.83
N THR A 178 -63.63 2.80 10.43
CA THR A 178 -64.11 1.44 10.11
C THR A 178 -65.62 1.32 10.31
N SER A 179 -66.17 1.91 11.38
CA SER A 179 -67.62 1.94 11.63
C SER A 179 -68.39 2.81 10.62
N ALA A 180 -67.76 3.85 10.08
CA ALA A 180 -68.35 4.71 9.05
C ALA A 180 -68.37 4.01 7.69
N LEU A 181 -67.26 3.38 7.29
CA LEU A 181 -67.14 2.59 6.07
C LEU A 181 -68.08 1.38 6.09
N TYR A 182 -68.20 0.68 7.22
CA TYR A 182 -69.15 -0.40 7.41
C TYR A 182 -70.59 0.08 7.23
N ARG A 183 -70.95 1.22 7.84
CA ARG A 183 -72.28 1.83 7.67
C ARG A 183 -72.58 2.15 6.22
N LYS A 184 -71.63 2.78 5.50
CA LYS A 184 -71.77 3.07 4.07
C LYS A 184 -72.02 1.81 3.25
N ARG A 185 -71.28 0.73 3.54
CA ARG A 185 -71.35 -0.52 2.76
C ARG A 185 -72.61 -1.33 3.02
N HIS A 186 -73.08 -1.41 4.27
CA HIS A 186 -74.07 -2.41 4.67
C HIS A 186 -75.38 -1.85 5.23
N LEU A 187 -75.38 -0.64 5.79
CA LEU A 187 -76.54 -0.12 6.54
C LEU A 187 -77.18 1.08 5.86
N ASN A 188 -76.40 1.96 5.26
CA ASN A 188 -76.87 3.16 4.59
C ASN A 188 -75.96 3.49 3.40
N PRO A 189 -76.32 3.07 2.18
CA PRO A 189 -75.59 3.40 0.96
C PRO A 189 -75.44 4.91 0.71
N ASN A 190 -76.30 5.73 1.31
CA ASN A 190 -76.26 7.20 1.23
C ASN A 190 -75.55 7.83 2.44
N PHE A 191 -74.82 7.05 3.25
CA PHE A 191 -74.04 7.60 4.35
C PHE A 191 -73.00 8.61 3.84
N GLU A 192 -72.90 9.73 4.54
CA GLU A 192 -71.91 10.79 4.33
C GLU A 192 -71.40 11.27 5.70
N PHE A 193 -70.17 11.81 5.73
CA PHE A 193 -69.66 12.45 6.93
C PHE A 193 -70.34 13.81 7.11
N SER A 194 -70.93 14.05 8.28
CA SER A 194 -71.56 15.34 8.59
C SER A 194 -70.57 16.50 8.46
N GLU A 195 -71.04 17.67 8.04
CA GLU A 195 -70.26 18.90 7.91
C GLU A 195 -69.42 19.23 9.17
N ILE A 196 -69.99 19.04 10.37
CA ILE A 196 -69.29 19.23 11.64
C ILE A 196 -68.02 18.36 11.73
N ASN A 197 -68.07 17.11 11.26
CA ASN A 197 -66.92 16.20 11.27
C ASN A 197 -65.85 16.64 10.26
N MET A 198 -66.26 17.17 9.11
CA MET A 198 -65.37 17.65 8.06
C MET A 198 -64.68 18.95 8.49
N ASN A 199 -65.42 19.88 9.10
CA ASN A 199 -64.86 21.10 9.67
C ASN A 199 -63.89 20.80 10.82
N PHE A 200 -64.22 19.85 11.70
CA PHE A 200 -63.29 19.38 12.72
C PHE A 200 -61.99 18.83 12.11
N LEU A 201 -62.09 17.96 11.11
CA LEU A 201 -60.91 17.38 10.45
C LEU A 201 -60.08 18.45 9.75
N LYS A 202 -60.72 19.41 9.09
CA LYS A 202 -60.09 20.56 8.42
C LYS A 202 -59.28 21.39 9.40
N THR A 203 -59.87 21.78 10.54
CA THR A 203 -59.18 22.53 11.59
C THR A 203 -58.00 21.75 12.14
N LYS A 204 -58.21 20.48 12.48
CA LYS A 204 -57.17 19.62 13.04
C LYS A 204 -56.00 19.39 12.08
N SER A 205 -56.26 19.25 10.78
CA SER A 205 -55.21 19.15 9.75
C SER A 205 -54.38 20.42 9.67
N LYS A 206 -55.00 21.60 9.71
CA LYS A 206 -54.30 22.89 9.71
C LYS A 206 -53.45 23.08 10.95
N GLU A 207 -54.03 22.86 12.12
CA GLU A 207 -53.34 23.02 13.40
C GLU A 207 -52.12 22.11 13.52
N ARG A 208 -52.22 20.86 13.02
CA ARG A 208 -51.13 19.89 13.18
C ARG A 208 -50.04 20.00 12.13
N PHE A 209 -50.38 20.33 10.88
CA PHE A 209 -49.45 20.22 9.76
C PHE A 209 -49.19 21.54 9.03
N GLU A 210 -49.83 22.63 9.46
CA GLU A 210 -49.61 23.98 8.92
C GLU A 210 -49.66 24.00 7.38
N ALA A 211 -48.62 24.50 6.72
CA ALA A 211 -48.50 24.55 5.27
C ALA A 211 -48.56 23.16 4.60
N LYS A 212 -48.12 22.10 5.27
CA LYS A 212 -48.18 20.72 4.74
C LYS A 212 -49.60 20.17 4.68
N SER A 213 -50.56 20.82 5.33
CA SER A 213 -51.97 20.40 5.32
C SER A 213 -52.68 20.63 3.99
N LEU A 214 -52.10 21.35 3.02
CA LEU A 214 -52.75 21.74 1.77
C LEU A 214 -53.38 20.55 1.01
N GLY A 215 -52.66 19.44 0.86
CA GLY A 215 -53.20 18.25 0.19
C GLY A 215 -54.39 17.63 0.94
N LEU A 216 -54.33 17.60 2.27
CA LEU A 216 -55.46 17.14 3.10
C LEU A 216 -56.68 18.06 2.95
N LEU A 217 -56.46 19.38 2.88
CA LEU A 217 -57.52 20.36 2.71
C LEU A 217 -58.18 20.26 1.34
N GLU A 218 -57.40 19.98 0.32
CA GLU A 218 -57.90 19.73 -1.03
C GLU A 218 -58.75 18.46 -1.08
N ILE A 219 -58.31 17.36 -0.48
CA ILE A 219 -59.10 16.12 -0.39
C ILE A 219 -60.43 16.36 0.35
N ILE A 220 -60.42 17.16 1.43
CA ILE A 220 -61.65 17.57 2.15
C ILE A 220 -62.57 18.39 1.24
N ARG A 221 -62.02 19.33 0.45
CA ARG A 221 -62.77 20.15 -0.51
C ARG A 221 -63.45 19.26 -1.56
N GLN A 222 -62.69 18.40 -2.22
CA GLN A 222 -63.18 17.47 -3.24
C GLN A 222 -64.32 16.58 -2.69
N TYR A 223 -64.19 16.08 -1.45
CA TYR A 223 -65.25 15.32 -0.80
C TYR A 223 -66.52 16.16 -0.57
N ASN A 224 -66.39 17.38 -0.07
CA ASN A 224 -67.54 18.28 0.18
C ASN A 224 -68.25 18.68 -1.13
N GLU A 225 -67.51 18.78 -2.23
CA GLU A 225 -68.03 19.07 -3.57
C GLU A 225 -68.57 17.83 -4.30
N ARG A 226 -68.57 16.67 -3.63
CA ARG A 226 -69.03 15.37 -4.16
C ARG A 226 -68.20 14.85 -5.34
N GLU A 227 -66.95 15.28 -5.45
CA GLU A 227 -65.99 14.72 -6.41
C GLU A 227 -65.41 13.38 -5.93
N LEU A 228 -65.48 13.08 -4.62
CA LEU A 228 -65.03 11.83 -4.00
C LEU A 228 -66.17 11.17 -3.24
N ASP A 229 -66.27 9.85 -3.34
CA ASP A 229 -67.12 9.08 -2.44
C ASP A 229 -66.45 8.85 -1.05
N VAL A 230 -67.17 8.22 -0.13
CA VAL A 230 -66.69 7.95 1.24
C VAL A 230 -65.47 7.02 1.28
N PHE A 231 -65.38 6.06 0.36
CA PHE A 231 -64.25 5.11 0.30
C PHE A 231 -63.02 5.78 -0.34
N GLU A 232 -63.21 6.50 -1.43
CA GLU A 232 -62.17 7.28 -2.11
C GLU A 232 -61.60 8.36 -1.21
N PHE A 233 -62.46 9.11 -0.52
CA PHE A 233 -62.05 10.09 0.47
C PHE A 233 -61.20 9.43 1.58
N ALA A 234 -61.70 8.34 2.16
CA ALA A 234 -60.99 7.65 3.24
C ALA A 234 -59.61 7.16 2.79
N ASP A 235 -59.50 6.60 1.58
CA ASP A 235 -58.23 6.09 1.08
C ASP A 235 -57.26 7.22 0.69
N LYS A 236 -57.71 8.22 -0.08
CA LYS A 236 -56.90 9.39 -0.45
C LYS A 236 -56.43 10.14 0.78
N PHE A 237 -57.32 10.41 1.74
CA PHE A 237 -56.97 11.14 2.96
C PHE A 237 -55.99 10.34 3.84
N LYS A 238 -56.17 9.02 3.95
CA LYS A 238 -55.24 8.12 4.66
C LYS A 238 -53.85 8.16 4.03
N ASN A 239 -53.77 8.04 2.71
CA ASN A 239 -52.49 8.05 1.98
C ASN A 239 -51.80 9.41 2.10
N GLU A 240 -52.54 10.51 1.96
CA GLU A 240 -51.99 11.86 2.10
C GLU A 240 -51.55 12.15 3.55
N LEU A 241 -52.32 11.69 4.54
CA LEU A 241 -51.94 11.82 5.95
C LEU A 241 -50.69 10.98 6.26
N GLY A 242 -50.60 9.76 5.71
CA GLY A 242 -49.41 8.94 5.78
C GLY A 242 -48.18 9.60 5.12
N ARG A 243 -48.39 10.32 4.00
CA ARG A 243 -47.35 11.04 3.25
C ARG A 243 -46.75 12.18 4.06
N ILE A 244 -47.56 12.95 4.75
CA ILE A 244 -47.08 14.14 5.48
C ILE A 244 -46.79 13.88 6.96
N SER A 245 -47.28 12.77 7.52
CA SER A 245 -47.08 12.46 8.93
C SER A 245 -45.79 11.68 9.19
N SER A 246 -45.07 12.04 10.25
CA SER A 246 -43.92 11.30 10.76
C SER A 246 -44.34 10.11 11.65
N GLN A 247 -45.57 9.60 11.51
CA GLN A 247 -46.09 8.51 12.33
C GLN A 247 -45.66 7.14 11.81
N ILE A 248 -45.45 7.01 10.50
CA ILE A 248 -44.92 5.80 9.89
C ILE A 248 -43.43 5.74 10.21
N LYS A 249 -43.04 4.85 11.13
CA LYS A 249 -41.65 4.64 11.50
C LYS A 249 -40.84 4.14 10.31
N VAL A 250 -39.66 4.72 10.08
CA VAL A 250 -38.68 4.15 9.15
C VAL A 250 -38.31 2.76 9.63
N THR A 251 -38.37 1.77 8.74
CA THR A 251 -38.00 0.38 9.04
C THR A 251 -36.57 0.07 8.61
N ASN A 252 -35.98 -0.98 9.17
CA ASN A 252 -34.65 -1.47 8.73
C ASN A 252 -34.64 -1.86 7.25
N ASN A 253 -35.75 -2.36 6.72
CA ASN A 253 -35.87 -2.73 5.30
C ASN A 253 -35.88 -1.49 4.41
N GLU A 254 -36.62 -0.45 4.79
CA GLU A 254 -36.57 0.83 4.08
C GLU A 254 -35.15 1.43 4.10
N LEU A 255 -34.46 1.37 5.24
CA LEU A 255 -33.06 1.80 5.30
C LEU A 255 -32.15 0.93 4.43
N SER A 256 -32.35 -0.39 4.41
CA SER A 256 -31.58 -1.32 3.54
C SER A 256 -31.69 -0.95 2.06
N ALA A 257 -32.87 -0.51 1.62
CA ALA A 257 -33.09 -0.04 0.25
C ALA A 257 -32.24 1.19 -0.10
N TYR A 258 -32.06 2.14 0.84
CA TYR A 258 -31.17 3.30 0.63
C TYR A 258 -29.70 2.91 0.50
N PHE A 259 -29.27 1.85 1.16
CA PHE A 259 -27.92 1.31 1.00
C PHE A 259 -27.73 0.59 -0.35
N GLY A 260 -28.81 0.34 -1.11
CA GLY A 260 -28.78 -0.46 -2.33
C GLY A 260 -28.56 -1.95 -2.06
N MET A 261 -29.00 -2.43 -0.88
CA MET A 261 -28.79 -3.79 -0.40
C MET A 261 -30.10 -4.56 -0.35
N TYR A 262 -30.03 -5.88 -0.15
CA TYR A 262 -31.20 -6.75 -0.03
C TYR A 262 -32.03 -6.43 1.23
N ASP A 263 -33.31 -6.80 1.19
CA ASP A 263 -34.22 -6.67 2.32
C ASP A 263 -33.70 -7.40 3.55
N GLY A 264 -33.50 -6.66 4.65
CA GLY A 264 -32.98 -7.21 5.90
C GLY A 264 -31.47 -6.99 6.13
N TYR A 265 -30.74 -6.41 5.18
CA TYR A 265 -29.30 -6.11 5.33
C TYR A 265 -28.99 -5.34 6.63
N ILE A 266 -29.72 -4.27 6.93
CA ILE A 266 -29.51 -3.48 8.16
C ILE A 266 -29.82 -4.30 9.41
N SER A 267 -30.87 -5.13 9.38
CA SER A 267 -31.19 -6.03 10.49
C SER A 267 -30.09 -7.05 10.74
N GLU A 268 -29.47 -7.58 9.69
CA GLU A 268 -28.32 -8.48 9.80
C GLU A 268 -27.09 -7.76 10.38
N VAL A 269 -26.84 -6.52 9.97
CA VAL A 269 -25.76 -5.70 10.55
C VAL A 269 -25.99 -5.46 12.04
N ILE A 270 -27.21 -5.10 12.44
CA ILE A 270 -27.57 -4.92 13.85
C ILE A 270 -27.39 -6.24 14.61
N SER A 271 -27.87 -7.36 14.07
CA SER A 271 -27.68 -8.70 14.65
C SER A 271 -26.20 -9.03 14.87
N LYS A 272 -25.34 -8.79 13.88
CA LYS A 272 -23.88 -9.02 14.01
C LYS A 272 -23.25 -8.19 15.13
N ILE A 273 -23.76 -6.99 15.40
CA ILE A 273 -23.22 -6.11 16.45
C ILE A 273 -23.76 -6.50 17.83
N GLU A 274 -25.03 -6.89 17.93
CA GLU A 274 -25.73 -7.03 19.21
C GLU A 274 -25.87 -8.49 19.69
N ASN A 275 -25.90 -9.47 18.79
CA ASN A 275 -26.19 -10.87 19.10
C ASN A 275 -24.91 -11.70 19.20
N SER A 276 -24.49 -12.02 20.43
CA SER A 276 -23.31 -12.86 20.69
C SER A 276 -23.41 -14.29 20.15
N ASP A 277 -24.62 -14.77 19.84
CA ASP A 277 -24.85 -16.09 19.26
C ASP A 277 -24.74 -16.09 17.72
N ASP A 278 -24.59 -14.92 17.08
CA ASP A 278 -24.36 -14.82 15.64
C ASP A 278 -22.96 -15.36 15.31
N ALA A 279 -22.86 -16.22 14.29
CA ALA A 279 -21.58 -16.79 13.85
C ALA A 279 -20.57 -15.72 13.39
N ASN A 280 -21.06 -14.52 13.04
CA ASN A 280 -20.25 -13.37 12.64
C ASN A 280 -20.35 -12.21 13.65
N PHE A 281 -20.58 -12.52 14.94
CA PHE A 281 -20.63 -11.51 16.00
C PHE A 281 -19.36 -10.63 16.02
N ASP A 282 -19.54 -9.34 15.83
CA ASP A 282 -18.50 -8.32 15.82
C ASP A 282 -19.08 -7.01 16.41
N PRO A 283 -18.93 -6.78 17.73
CA PRO A 283 -19.44 -5.57 18.37
C PRO A 283 -18.71 -4.30 17.90
N THR A 284 -17.61 -4.46 17.16
CA THR A 284 -16.82 -3.38 16.57
C THR A 284 -17.06 -3.20 15.07
N PHE A 285 -18.07 -3.89 14.51
CA PHE A 285 -18.38 -3.82 13.09
C PHE A 285 -18.58 -2.38 12.62
N LYS A 286 -17.98 -2.05 11.47
CA LYS A 286 -18.14 -0.76 10.79
C LYS A 286 -18.50 -0.97 9.33
N PHE A 287 -19.33 -0.09 8.79
CA PHE A 287 -19.59 -0.07 7.35
C PHE A 287 -18.30 0.18 6.58
N SER A 288 -18.14 -0.45 5.42
CA SER A 288 -17.00 -0.15 4.55
C SER A 288 -17.21 1.16 3.78
N ARG A 289 -16.13 1.78 3.34
CA ARG A 289 -16.17 2.98 2.48
C ARG A 289 -16.95 2.72 1.19
N GLU A 290 -16.86 1.52 0.63
CA GLU A 290 -17.68 1.09 -0.50
C GLU A 290 -19.18 1.19 -0.20
N VAL A 291 -19.61 0.64 0.94
CA VAL A 291 -21.02 0.68 1.34
C VAL A 291 -21.48 2.12 1.57
N LEU A 292 -20.64 2.95 2.21
CA LEU A 292 -20.94 4.36 2.40
C LEU A 292 -21.00 5.13 1.08
N ARG A 293 -20.13 4.84 0.10
CA ARG A 293 -20.18 5.42 -1.25
C ARG A 293 -21.46 5.01 -1.99
N SER A 294 -21.88 3.75 -1.86
CA SER A 294 -23.15 3.26 -2.42
C SER A 294 -24.33 4.05 -1.85
N LEU A 295 -24.37 4.18 -0.52
CA LEU A 295 -25.39 4.99 0.16
C LEU A 295 -25.37 6.45 -0.34
N VAL A 296 -24.20 7.10 -0.39
CA VAL A 296 -24.07 8.48 -0.90
C VAL A 296 -24.58 8.58 -2.34
N GLY A 297 -24.16 7.67 -3.23
CA GLY A 297 -24.61 7.67 -4.63
C GLY A 297 -26.13 7.55 -4.77
N ASN A 298 -26.78 6.75 -3.93
CA ASN A 298 -28.24 6.62 -3.92
C ASN A 298 -28.93 7.89 -3.38
N LEU A 299 -28.32 8.58 -2.41
CA LEU A 299 -28.86 9.82 -1.83
C LEU A 299 -28.62 11.05 -2.73
N GLU A 300 -27.59 11.04 -3.57
CA GLU A 300 -27.26 12.18 -4.44
C GLU A 300 -28.31 12.46 -5.52
N VAL A 301 -29.19 11.50 -5.84
CA VAL A 301 -30.33 11.66 -6.76
C VAL A 301 -31.26 12.80 -6.30
N ASP A 302 -31.38 13.05 -4.99
CA ASP A 302 -32.13 14.16 -4.40
C ASP A 302 -31.29 14.84 -3.30
N LYS A 303 -30.11 15.32 -3.70
CA LYS A 303 -29.09 15.89 -2.79
C LYS A 303 -29.63 16.98 -1.86
N TYR A 304 -30.59 17.80 -2.31
CA TYR A 304 -31.17 18.86 -1.49
C TYR A 304 -32.02 18.30 -0.35
N SER A 305 -32.85 17.30 -0.64
CA SER A 305 -33.66 16.62 0.39
C SER A 305 -32.77 15.90 1.40
N PHE A 306 -31.67 15.28 0.93
CA PHE A 306 -30.81 14.45 1.77
C PHE A 306 -29.57 15.13 2.35
N ARG A 307 -29.50 16.47 2.34
CA ARG A 307 -28.31 17.21 2.81
C ARG A 307 -27.89 16.79 4.23
N ASN A 308 -28.82 16.73 5.17
CA ASN A 308 -28.50 16.36 6.56
C ASN A 308 -28.03 14.90 6.69
N ILE A 309 -28.59 14.00 5.90
CA ILE A 309 -28.17 12.59 5.85
C ILE A 309 -26.74 12.49 5.32
N LEU A 310 -26.42 13.24 4.27
CA LEU A 310 -25.06 13.31 3.74
C LEU A 310 -24.06 13.84 4.78
N GLU A 311 -24.45 14.80 5.61
CA GLU A 311 -23.62 15.26 6.73
C GLU A 311 -23.43 14.19 7.82
N ILE A 312 -24.47 13.39 8.12
CA ILE A 312 -24.35 12.22 9.02
C ILE A 312 -23.34 11.20 8.47
N VAL A 313 -23.39 10.91 7.16
CA VAL A 313 -22.42 10.00 6.50
C VAL A 313 -20.99 10.56 6.56
N LYS A 314 -20.81 11.86 6.29
CA LYS A 314 -19.50 12.52 6.40
C LYS A 314 -18.94 12.45 7.82
N LYS A 315 -19.79 12.72 8.83
CA LYS A 315 -19.44 12.61 10.25
C LYS A 315 -19.02 11.18 10.62
N TYR A 316 -19.74 10.17 10.15
CA TYR A 316 -19.36 8.76 10.37
C TYR A 316 -18.01 8.43 9.76
N ASN A 317 -17.73 8.91 8.54
CA ASN A 317 -16.45 8.69 7.86
C ASN A 317 -15.28 9.40 8.55
N SER A 318 -15.46 10.63 9.04
CA SER A 318 -14.39 11.39 9.71
C SER A 318 -14.06 10.85 11.10
N LEU A 319 -15.07 10.40 11.85
CA LEU A 319 -14.90 9.84 13.19
C LEU A 319 -14.41 8.37 13.20
N ASN A 320 -14.38 7.72 12.03
CA ASN A 320 -13.89 6.36 11.87
C ASN A 320 -12.78 6.31 10.79
N PRO A 321 -11.55 6.78 11.07
CA PRO A 321 -10.47 6.75 10.07
C PRO A 321 -10.04 5.32 9.68
N ASP A 322 -10.37 4.32 10.50
CA ASP A 322 -10.07 2.91 10.34
C ASP A 322 -11.10 2.12 9.51
N LEU A 323 -12.06 2.80 8.86
CA LEU A 323 -13.03 2.16 7.96
C LEU A 323 -12.30 1.39 6.86
N LYS A 324 -12.74 0.15 6.64
CA LYS A 324 -12.25 -0.68 5.55
C LYS A 324 -12.75 -0.12 4.21
N ASP A 325 -12.00 -0.28 3.15
CA ASP A 325 -12.37 0.17 1.80
C ASP A 325 -13.55 -0.61 1.20
N TYR A 326 -13.70 -1.90 1.46
CA TYR A 326 -14.82 -2.75 1.00
C TYR A 326 -15.27 -3.76 2.06
N SER A 327 -16.51 -4.25 1.99
CA SER A 327 -17.12 -5.06 3.07
C SER A 327 -16.42 -6.40 3.29
N LYS A 328 -15.94 -7.03 2.21
CA LYS A 328 -15.19 -8.28 2.27
C LYS A 328 -13.70 -8.10 2.62
N GLN A 329 -13.24 -6.86 2.82
CA GLN A 329 -11.87 -6.57 3.27
C GLN A 329 -11.65 -6.96 4.73
N GLN A 330 -12.75 -7.17 5.45
CA GLN A 330 -12.70 -7.57 6.84
C GLN A 330 -12.09 -8.98 6.93
N TYR A 331 -11.13 -9.10 7.86
CA TYR A 331 -10.58 -10.34 8.43
C TYR A 331 -9.36 -11.00 7.79
N THR A 332 -8.67 -10.45 6.77
CA THR A 332 -7.59 -11.26 6.15
C THR A 332 -6.25 -10.60 5.80
N ILE A 333 -6.18 -9.31 5.49
CA ILE A 333 -4.98 -8.68 4.92
C ILE A 333 -4.81 -7.29 5.53
N THR A 334 -3.64 -6.95 6.09
CA THR A 334 -3.37 -5.58 6.58
C THR A 334 -2.79 -4.67 5.51
N ASN A 335 -2.20 -5.23 4.44
CA ASN A 335 -1.65 -4.50 3.29
C ASN A 335 -2.42 -4.82 1.98
N PRO A 336 -3.65 -4.30 1.81
CA PRO A 336 -4.52 -4.60 0.67
C PRO A 336 -4.00 -4.03 -0.67
N HIS A 337 -3.04 -3.10 -0.62
CA HIS A 337 -2.50 -2.38 -1.77
C HIS A 337 -1.09 -2.86 -2.17
N PHE A 338 -0.64 -4.02 -1.68
CA PHE A 338 0.72 -4.56 -1.91
C PHE A 338 1.20 -4.50 -3.37
N PHE A 339 0.32 -4.77 -4.35
CA PHE A 339 0.66 -4.73 -5.79
C PHE A 339 0.32 -3.40 -6.50
N SER A 340 -0.10 -2.34 -5.80
CA SER A 340 -0.56 -1.10 -6.45
C SER A 340 0.59 -0.32 -7.11
N ASP A 341 1.79 -0.36 -6.52
CA ASP A 341 3.00 0.33 -7.00
C ASP A 341 4.15 -0.66 -7.25
N VAL A 342 3.84 -1.76 -7.97
CA VAL A 342 4.79 -2.86 -8.20
C VAL A 342 6.11 -2.41 -8.84
N ILE A 343 6.11 -1.37 -9.68
CA ILE A 343 7.31 -0.84 -10.35
C ILE A 343 8.31 -0.19 -9.38
N LYS A 344 7.89 0.15 -8.15
CA LYS A 344 8.73 0.78 -7.11
C LYS A 344 9.08 -0.19 -5.98
N ASN A 345 8.71 -1.47 -6.09
CA ASN A 345 8.81 -2.41 -4.99
C ASN A 345 9.29 -3.79 -5.47
N ASN A 346 10.53 -4.14 -5.11
CA ASN A 346 11.14 -5.42 -5.47
C ASN A 346 10.40 -6.64 -4.88
N ASP A 347 9.90 -6.56 -3.64
CA ASP A 347 9.11 -7.64 -3.02
C ASP A 347 7.81 -7.85 -3.80
N ALA A 348 7.10 -6.76 -4.12
CA ALA A 348 5.87 -6.83 -4.91
C ALA A 348 6.13 -7.39 -6.31
N SER A 349 7.21 -6.96 -6.97
CA SER A 349 7.60 -7.45 -8.29
C SER A 349 7.94 -8.94 -8.28
N TYR A 350 8.74 -9.39 -7.29
CA TYR A 350 9.04 -10.80 -7.09
C TYR A 350 7.77 -11.64 -6.89
N TRP A 351 6.89 -11.24 -5.97
CA TRP A 351 5.65 -11.97 -5.75
C TRP A 351 4.70 -11.90 -6.94
N PHE A 352 4.69 -10.82 -7.71
CA PHE A 352 3.94 -10.74 -8.96
C PHE A 352 4.43 -11.80 -9.96
N GLY A 353 5.76 -11.94 -10.10
CA GLY A 353 6.37 -13.01 -10.89
C GLY A 353 5.98 -14.40 -10.41
N PHE A 354 6.01 -14.61 -9.09
CA PHE A 354 5.58 -15.88 -8.48
C PHE A 354 4.10 -16.17 -8.80
N PHE A 355 3.22 -15.18 -8.66
CA PHE A 355 1.80 -15.31 -8.99
C PHE A 355 1.55 -15.54 -10.48
N SER A 356 2.42 -15.02 -11.36
CA SER A 356 2.35 -15.27 -12.81
C SER A 356 2.62 -16.74 -13.15
N ALA A 357 3.34 -17.46 -12.27
CA ALA A 357 3.64 -18.88 -12.40
C ALA A 357 2.60 -19.76 -11.66
N ASP A 358 2.51 -19.65 -10.33
CA ASP A 358 1.75 -20.57 -9.47
C ASP A 358 0.50 -19.96 -8.80
N GLY A 359 0.26 -18.67 -9.01
CA GLY A 359 -0.86 -17.95 -8.42
C GLY A 359 -2.15 -18.01 -9.25
N TRP A 360 -3.25 -17.61 -8.62
CA TRP A 360 -4.50 -17.37 -9.34
C TRP A 360 -5.31 -16.24 -8.71
N VAL A 361 -6.15 -15.62 -9.55
CA VAL A 361 -7.15 -14.63 -9.14
C VAL A 361 -8.49 -15.06 -9.75
N SER A 362 -9.55 -15.17 -8.95
CA SER A 362 -10.88 -15.48 -9.46
C SER A 362 -11.46 -14.32 -10.27
N GLN A 363 -12.24 -14.65 -11.30
CA GLN A 363 -12.82 -13.64 -12.19
C GLN A 363 -13.84 -12.75 -11.46
N GLU A 364 -14.71 -13.34 -10.65
CA GLU A 364 -15.85 -12.62 -10.06
C GLU A 364 -15.64 -12.25 -8.58
N GLU A 365 -15.05 -13.13 -7.78
CA GLU A 365 -15.05 -12.97 -6.32
C GLU A 365 -13.87 -12.17 -5.78
N HIS A 366 -12.96 -11.69 -6.65
CA HIS A 366 -11.69 -11.08 -6.24
C HIS A 366 -10.88 -11.96 -5.27
N ARG A 367 -11.04 -13.28 -5.39
CA ARG A 367 -10.36 -14.27 -4.57
C ARG A 367 -8.97 -14.50 -5.15
N ILE A 368 -7.96 -14.29 -4.33
CA ILE A 368 -6.55 -14.48 -4.67
C ILE A 368 -6.10 -15.76 -3.97
N GLY A 369 -5.27 -16.55 -4.61
CA GLY A 369 -4.66 -17.68 -3.94
C GLY A 369 -3.38 -18.16 -4.58
N ILE A 370 -2.63 -18.91 -3.77
CA ILE A 370 -1.39 -19.59 -4.10
C ILE A 370 -1.34 -20.90 -3.30
N GLU A 371 -0.97 -21.99 -3.96
CA GLU A 371 -0.89 -23.34 -3.38
C GLU A 371 0.47 -23.91 -3.74
N LEU A 372 1.29 -24.18 -2.72
CA LEU A 372 2.65 -24.70 -2.90
C LEU A 372 2.78 -26.07 -2.25
N ASN A 373 3.79 -26.82 -2.69
CA ASN A 373 4.15 -28.07 -2.01
C ASN A 373 4.49 -27.78 -0.53
N ARG A 374 4.15 -28.70 0.37
CA ARG A 374 4.36 -28.52 1.82
C ARG A 374 5.80 -28.17 2.21
N LYS A 375 6.80 -28.64 1.45
CA LYS A 375 8.21 -28.29 1.67
C LYS A 375 8.53 -26.80 1.48
N ASP A 376 7.64 -26.07 0.81
CA ASP A 376 7.77 -24.65 0.43
C ASP A 376 6.83 -23.75 1.25
N VAL A 377 6.22 -24.26 2.34
CA VAL A 377 5.32 -23.50 3.23
C VAL A 377 5.95 -22.22 3.78
N LYS A 378 7.29 -22.19 3.94
CA LYS A 378 8.02 -20.98 4.36
C LYS A 378 7.83 -19.81 3.40
N GLU A 379 7.62 -20.06 2.11
CA GLU A 379 7.39 -19.01 1.13
C GLU A 379 5.98 -18.45 1.28
N LEU A 380 4.99 -19.31 1.55
CA LEU A 380 3.64 -18.87 1.91
C LEU A 380 3.64 -17.99 3.16
N LYS A 381 4.42 -18.35 4.19
CA LYS A 381 4.59 -17.54 5.40
C LYS A 381 5.21 -16.18 5.12
N LYS A 382 6.27 -16.12 4.29
CA LYS A 382 6.85 -14.83 3.86
C LYS A 382 5.83 -13.95 3.13
N PHE A 383 5.07 -14.52 2.20
CA PHE A 383 4.01 -13.78 1.51
C PHE A 383 2.93 -13.31 2.49
N ALA A 384 2.53 -14.18 3.41
CA ALA A 384 1.56 -13.87 4.44
C ALA A 384 2.00 -12.68 5.30
N ASP A 385 3.25 -12.65 5.77
CA ASP A 385 3.81 -11.54 6.53
C ASP A 385 3.78 -10.21 5.73
N LEU A 386 4.24 -10.23 4.48
CA LEU A 386 4.28 -9.04 3.61
C LEU A 386 2.90 -8.39 3.36
N ILE A 387 1.85 -9.22 3.29
CA ILE A 387 0.48 -8.75 3.09
C ILE A 387 -0.29 -8.61 4.42
N GLY A 388 0.30 -9.01 5.54
CA GLY A 388 -0.35 -9.13 6.85
C GLY A 388 -1.54 -10.08 6.85
N PHE A 389 -1.37 -11.24 6.23
CA PHE A 389 -2.25 -12.40 6.35
C PHE A 389 -1.87 -13.22 7.57
N ASP A 390 -2.86 -13.60 8.37
CA ASP A 390 -2.64 -14.44 9.55
C ASP A 390 -2.15 -15.84 9.15
N GLU A 391 -0.93 -16.17 9.56
CA GLU A 391 -0.29 -17.46 9.31
C GLU A 391 -1.12 -18.66 9.78
N SER A 392 -1.96 -18.49 10.82
CA SER A 392 -2.82 -19.56 11.34
C SER A 392 -3.83 -20.08 10.30
N ARG A 393 -4.05 -19.30 9.24
CA ARG A 393 -5.01 -19.57 8.18
C ARG A 393 -4.39 -20.19 6.94
N ILE A 394 -3.06 -20.38 6.93
CA ILE A 394 -2.39 -21.20 5.93
C ILE A 394 -2.90 -22.62 6.11
N SER A 395 -3.63 -23.11 5.10
CA SER A 395 -4.39 -24.35 5.21
C SER A 395 -3.65 -25.49 4.52
N PRO A 396 -3.38 -26.61 5.21
CA PRO A 396 -2.83 -27.79 4.56
C PRO A 396 -3.89 -28.44 3.66
N ARG A 397 -3.45 -29.04 2.57
CA ARG A 397 -4.29 -29.83 1.66
C ARG A 397 -3.55 -31.08 1.23
N THR A 398 -4.26 -32.19 1.19
CA THR A 398 -3.75 -33.45 0.66
C THR A 398 -4.59 -33.84 -0.54
N LYS A 399 -3.97 -33.98 -1.71
CA LYS A 399 -4.61 -34.41 -2.96
C LYS A 399 -4.19 -35.84 -3.28
N PHE A 400 -5.17 -36.69 -3.53
CA PHE A 400 -4.96 -38.03 -4.05
C PHE A 400 -5.18 -37.97 -5.55
N VAL A 401 -4.13 -38.26 -6.31
CA VAL A 401 -4.20 -38.18 -7.78
C VAL A 401 -3.72 -39.48 -8.37
N ASN A 402 -4.56 -40.10 -9.20
CA ASN A 402 -4.18 -41.31 -9.90
C ASN A 402 -3.29 -40.94 -11.08
N TYR A 403 -2.05 -41.41 -11.08
CA TYR A 403 -1.04 -41.12 -12.09
C TYR A 403 -0.39 -42.42 -12.57
N ARG A 404 -0.62 -42.75 -13.85
CA ARG A 404 -0.19 -43.98 -14.51
C ARG A 404 -0.63 -45.26 -13.77
N GLY A 405 -1.86 -45.24 -13.25
CA GLY A 405 -2.45 -46.37 -12.51
C GLY A 405 -2.08 -46.45 -11.04
N GLU A 406 -1.24 -45.55 -10.52
CA GLU A 406 -0.86 -45.48 -9.12
C GLU A 406 -1.51 -44.26 -8.44
N ILE A 407 -2.09 -44.44 -7.25
CA ILE A 407 -2.55 -43.32 -6.42
C ILE A 407 -1.32 -42.63 -5.82
N ARG A 408 -1.05 -41.40 -6.26
CA ARG A 408 -0.03 -40.53 -5.68
C ARG A 408 -0.65 -39.54 -4.71
N VAL A 409 0.03 -39.33 -3.60
CA VAL A 409 -0.36 -38.36 -2.57
C VAL A 409 0.47 -37.10 -2.75
N TYR A 410 -0.20 -35.97 -2.89
CA TYR A 410 0.43 -34.65 -2.99
C TYR A 410 0.01 -33.81 -1.79
N ASP A 411 0.97 -33.55 -0.91
CA ASP A 411 0.81 -32.63 0.21
C ASP A 411 1.20 -31.22 -0.19
N SER A 412 0.26 -30.31 -0.01
CA SER A 412 0.39 -28.89 -0.24
C SER A 412 -0.10 -28.09 0.96
N ASP A 413 0.26 -26.81 0.94
CA ASP A 413 -0.27 -25.79 1.81
C ASP A 413 -0.74 -24.64 0.89
N PHE A 414 -1.79 -23.95 1.28
CA PHE A 414 -2.32 -22.87 0.45
C PHE A 414 -2.79 -21.67 1.27
N ILE A 415 -2.69 -20.51 0.63
CA ILE A 415 -3.30 -19.26 1.08
C ILE A 415 -4.40 -18.93 0.08
N ALA A 416 -5.59 -18.59 0.58
CA ALA A 416 -6.67 -18.06 -0.24
C ALA A 416 -7.47 -17.01 0.54
N PHE A 417 -7.67 -15.84 -0.05
CA PHE A 417 -8.39 -14.73 0.56
C PHE A 417 -9.07 -13.88 -0.49
N VAL A 418 -10.02 -13.04 -0.08
CA VAL A 418 -10.68 -12.07 -0.96
C VAL A 418 -10.02 -10.72 -0.73
N CYS A 419 -9.43 -10.15 -1.79
CA CYS A 419 -8.92 -8.79 -1.72
C CYS A 419 -9.14 -8.03 -3.03
N ARG A 420 -10.16 -7.15 -3.06
CA ARG A 420 -10.53 -6.40 -4.26
C ARG A 420 -9.41 -5.54 -4.86
N PRO A 421 -8.76 -4.61 -4.12
CA PRO A 421 -7.71 -3.76 -4.69
C PRO A 421 -6.52 -4.57 -5.19
N MET A 422 -6.08 -5.57 -4.41
CA MET A 422 -4.98 -6.46 -4.81
C MET A 422 -5.35 -7.29 -6.06
N ALA A 423 -6.56 -7.82 -6.14
CA ALA A 423 -7.03 -8.58 -7.28
C ALA A 423 -7.16 -7.71 -8.53
N GLN A 424 -7.59 -6.46 -8.37
CA GLN A 424 -7.66 -5.49 -9.47
C GLN A 424 -6.26 -5.11 -9.96
N ALA A 425 -5.29 -4.90 -9.07
CA ALA A 425 -3.90 -4.64 -9.44
C ALA A 425 -3.30 -5.81 -10.23
N LEU A 426 -3.48 -7.04 -9.76
CA LEU A 426 -3.04 -8.26 -10.45
C LEU A 426 -3.69 -8.40 -11.85
N LYS A 427 -5.01 -8.19 -11.95
CA LYS A 427 -5.74 -8.27 -13.23
C LYS A 427 -5.33 -7.19 -14.22
N LYS A 428 -5.16 -5.95 -13.75
CA LYS A 428 -4.73 -4.81 -14.57
C LYS A 428 -3.43 -5.13 -15.32
N GLU A 429 -2.52 -5.83 -14.65
CA GLU A 429 -1.22 -6.23 -15.17
C GLU A 429 -1.22 -7.65 -15.80
N GLY A 430 -2.39 -8.24 -16.05
CA GLY A 430 -2.54 -9.46 -16.87
C GLY A 430 -2.76 -10.78 -16.12
N ILE A 431 -2.84 -10.79 -14.79
CA ILE A 431 -3.06 -12.03 -14.02
C ILE A 431 -4.55 -12.30 -13.82
N TYR A 432 -5.08 -13.24 -14.60
CA TYR A 432 -6.48 -13.71 -14.51
C TYR A 432 -6.61 -15.18 -14.05
N GLY A 433 -5.48 -15.89 -13.87
CA GLY A 433 -5.41 -17.28 -13.43
C GLY A 433 -4.47 -18.15 -14.27
N SER A 434 -3.96 -19.24 -13.69
CA SER A 434 -2.97 -20.13 -14.31
C SER A 434 -3.42 -20.79 -15.64
N LYS A 435 -4.74 -20.83 -15.90
CA LYS A 435 -5.38 -21.43 -17.08
C LYS A 435 -5.77 -20.43 -18.18
N TYR A 436 -5.44 -19.15 -18.05
CA TYR A 436 -5.79 -18.16 -19.06
C TYR A 436 -4.98 -18.40 -20.35
N GLU A 437 -5.63 -18.29 -21.52
CA GLU A 437 -5.04 -18.68 -22.82
C GLU A 437 -3.91 -17.76 -23.29
N ARG A 438 -3.89 -16.51 -22.84
CA ARG A 438 -2.84 -15.56 -23.18
C ARG A 438 -2.06 -15.18 -21.94
N LYS A 439 -0.77 -15.53 -21.92
CA LYS A 439 0.19 -15.06 -20.95
C LYS A 439 1.21 -14.19 -21.68
N SER A 440 1.43 -12.97 -21.22
CA SER A 440 2.45 -12.05 -21.69
C SER A 440 3.28 -11.56 -20.51
N VAL A 441 4.42 -10.95 -20.79
CA VAL A 441 5.15 -10.19 -19.77
C VAL A 441 4.25 -9.02 -19.33
N PRO A 442 4.15 -8.71 -18.02
CA PRO A 442 3.35 -7.57 -17.56
C PRO A 442 3.92 -6.24 -18.04
N ASN A 443 3.05 -5.28 -18.36
CA ASN A 443 3.44 -3.98 -18.89
C ASN A 443 4.41 -3.23 -17.96
N PHE A 444 4.25 -3.33 -16.64
CA PHE A 444 5.17 -2.69 -15.70
C PHE A 444 6.61 -3.23 -15.78
N VAL A 445 6.80 -4.48 -16.23
CA VAL A 445 8.13 -5.10 -16.40
C VAL A 445 8.79 -4.56 -17.66
N GLU A 446 8.04 -4.44 -18.76
CA GLU A 446 8.52 -3.79 -19.99
C GLU A 446 8.92 -2.34 -19.69
N GLN A 447 8.05 -1.59 -19.02
CA GLN A 447 8.33 -0.22 -18.57
C GLN A 447 9.56 -0.14 -17.67
N ALA A 448 9.74 -1.09 -16.74
CA ALA A 448 10.91 -1.12 -15.87
C ALA A 448 12.21 -1.36 -16.65
N VAL A 449 12.19 -2.19 -17.69
CA VAL A 449 13.37 -2.42 -18.54
C VAL A 449 13.70 -1.18 -19.37
N ASP A 450 12.70 -0.49 -19.92
CA ASP A 450 12.92 0.75 -20.69
C ASP A 450 13.55 1.83 -19.81
N LEU A 451 12.98 2.09 -18.63
CA LEU A 451 13.53 3.04 -17.66
C LEU A 451 14.94 2.64 -17.19
N ALA A 452 15.18 1.35 -17.01
CA ALA A 452 16.49 0.83 -16.63
C ALA A 452 17.55 1.06 -17.72
N LYS A 453 17.18 0.94 -19.00
CA LYS A 453 18.08 1.16 -20.13
C LYS A 453 18.42 2.64 -20.29
N GLU A 454 17.43 3.52 -20.19
CA GLU A 454 17.63 4.98 -20.18
C GLU A 454 18.56 5.41 -19.02
N GLU A 455 18.33 4.87 -17.82
CA GLU A 455 19.16 5.18 -16.66
C GLU A 455 20.60 4.66 -16.84
N ALA A 456 20.76 3.42 -17.32
CA ALA A 456 22.06 2.80 -17.55
C ALA A 456 22.92 3.55 -18.57
N GLU A 457 22.33 4.01 -19.67
CA GLU A 457 23.03 4.81 -20.68
C GLU A 457 23.61 6.09 -20.08
N ARG A 458 22.84 6.74 -19.20
CA ARG A 458 23.26 7.97 -18.51
C ARG A 458 24.42 7.74 -17.52
N VAL A 459 24.45 6.60 -16.83
CA VAL A 459 25.41 6.34 -15.73
C VAL A 459 26.54 5.37 -16.11
N GLY A 460 26.50 4.76 -17.29
CA GLY A 460 27.54 3.85 -17.77
C GLY A 460 27.61 2.51 -17.05
N ILE A 461 26.47 1.97 -16.60
CA ILE A 461 26.37 0.64 -15.98
C ILE A 461 25.47 -0.29 -16.81
N HIS A 462 25.45 -1.58 -16.53
CA HIS A 462 24.49 -2.49 -17.15
C HIS A 462 23.07 -2.23 -16.60
N TRP A 463 22.04 -2.20 -17.45
CA TRP A 463 20.66 -1.85 -17.07
C TRP A 463 20.12 -2.68 -15.89
N SER A 464 20.51 -3.95 -15.78
CA SER A 464 20.13 -4.82 -14.65
C SER A 464 20.59 -4.35 -13.27
N GLU A 465 21.58 -3.45 -13.21
CA GLU A 465 22.15 -2.93 -11.95
C GLU A 465 21.42 -1.68 -11.44
N THR A 466 20.59 -1.06 -12.28
CA THR A 466 19.72 0.07 -11.92
C THR A 466 18.61 -0.38 -10.96
N GLU A 467 17.91 0.57 -10.36
CA GLU A 467 16.77 0.28 -9.50
C GLU A 467 15.65 -0.43 -10.28
N TYR A 468 15.26 0.10 -11.45
CA TYR A 468 14.24 -0.51 -12.31
C TYR A 468 14.69 -1.85 -12.90
N GLY A 469 15.97 -2.00 -13.22
CA GLY A 469 16.54 -3.26 -13.68
C GLY A 469 16.40 -4.36 -12.63
N ARG A 470 16.60 -4.04 -11.36
CA ARG A 470 16.36 -4.97 -10.24
C ARG A 470 14.88 -5.32 -10.10
N VAL A 471 13.97 -4.38 -10.31
CA VAL A 471 12.52 -4.64 -10.30
C VAL A 471 12.14 -5.65 -11.38
N ALA A 472 12.60 -5.46 -12.63
CA ALA A 472 12.33 -6.39 -13.73
C ALA A 472 12.92 -7.78 -13.47
N HIS A 473 14.16 -7.85 -12.99
CA HIS A 473 14.81 -9.12 -12.65
C HIS A 473 14.16 -9.82 -11.44
N ALA A 474 13.61 -9.06 -10.48
CA ALA A 474 12.88 -9.61 -9.34
C ALA A 474 11.61 -10.34 -9.82
N TRP A 475 10.86 -9.76 -10.77
CA TRP A 475 9.74 -10.44 -11.42
C TRP A 475 10.17 -11.75 -12.08
N LEU A 476 11.25 -11.73 -12.88
CA LEU A 476 11.76 -12.94 -13.54
C LEU A 476 12.21 -13.99 -12.52
N LEU A 477 12.82 -13.58 -11.41
CA LEU A 477 13.18 -14.48 -10.31
C LEU A 477 11.95 -15.11 -9.66
N GLY A 478 10.89 -14.33 -9.41
CA GLY A 478 9.63 -14.84 -8.89
C GLY A 478 9.01 -15.86 -9.83
N PHE A 479 9.00 -15.59 -11.14
CA PHE A 479 8.52 -16.52 -12.15
C PHE A 479 9.34 -17.81 -12.17
N TYR A 480 10.67 -17.72 -12.11
CA TYR A 480 11.56 -18.86 -11.96
C TYR A 480 11.30 -19.66 -10.66
N ASP A 481 11.00 -18.98 -9.56
CA ASP A 481 10.72 -19.64 -8.28
C ASP A 481 9.37 -20.36 -8.25
N GLY A 482 8.40 -19.91 -9.05
CA GLY A 482 7.21 -20.71 -9.35
C GLY A 482 7.53 -21.84 -10.34
N ASP A 483 7.72 -21.51 -11.62
CA ASP A 483 7.72 -22.48 -12.73
C ASP A 483 9.11 -22.74 -13.35
N GLY A 484 10.17 -22.56 -12.57
CA GLY A 484 11.56 -22.82 -12.98
C GLY A 484 12.23 -24.01 -12.30
N SER A 485 13.41 -24.38 -12.82
CA SER A 485 14.27 -25.43 -12.26
C SER A 485 15.74 -25.09 -12.38
N TYR A 486 16.48 -25.32 -11.30
CA TYR A 486 17.94 -25.24 -11.29
C TYR A 486 18.54 -26.42 -12.05
N ARG A 487 19.49 -26.17 -12.95
CA ARG A 487 20.14 -27.19 -13.80
C ARG A 487 21.58 -27.53 -13.38
N GLY A 488 22.08 -26.95 -12.30
CA GLY A 488 23.49 -27.06 -11.90
C GLY A 488 24.32 -25.88 -12.41
N GLY A 489 25.48 -25.63 -11.76
CA GLY A 489 26.36 -24.50 -12.06
C GLY A 489 25.65 -23.14 -11.90
N TYR A 490 25.89 -22.22 -12.85
CA TYR A 490 25.07 -21.02 -13.01
C TYR A 490 24.12 -21.24 -14.18
N SER A 491 23.20 -22.21 -14.11
CA SER A 491 22.19 -22.37 -15.15
C SER A 491 20.83 -22.71 -14.57
N ALA A 492 19.81 -22.06 -15.12
CA ALA A 492 18.42 -22.21 -14.77
C ALA A 492 17.57 -22.31 -16.03
N VAL A 493 16.46 -23.03 -15.91
CA VAL A 493 15.44 -23.11 -16.95
C VAL A 493 14.11 -22.65 -16.36
N ILE A 494 13.33 -21.91 -17.14
CA ILE A 494 11.92 -21.62 -16.85
C ILE A 494 11.02 -22.35 -17.84
N TYR A 495 9.82 -22.69 -17.39
CA TYR A 495 8.82 -23.36 -18.21
C TYR A 495 7.57 -22.49 -18.36
N SER A 496 6.79 -22.78 -19.41
CA SER A 496 5.48 -22.16 -19.61
C SER A 496 4.66 -22.96 -20.62
N SER A 497 3.34 -22.89 -20.48
CA SER A 497 2.38 -23.31 -21.51
C SER A 497 2.09 -22.22 -22.54
N SER A 498 2.81 -21.10 -22.53
CA SER A 498 2.74 -20.01 -23.51
C SER A 498 4.11 -19.84 -24.14
N GLN A 499 4.23 -20.20 -25.42
CA GLN A 499 5.45 -20.00 -26.20
C GLN A 499 5.77 -18.51 -26.34
N ASP A 500 4.75 -17.69 -26.62
CA ASP A 500 4.86 -16.25 -26.78
C ASP A 500 5.42 -15.58 -25.52
N LEU A 501 4.98 -16.03 -24.32
CA LEU A 501 5.54 -15.53 -23.07
C LEU A 501 7.05 -15.75 -22.99
N LEU A 502 7.52 -16.96 -23.35
CA LEU A 502 8.93 -17.28 -23.28
C LEU A 502 9.75 -16.52 -24.34
N HIS A 503 9.21 -16.28 -25.53
CA HIS A 503 9.86 -15.42 -26.51
C HIS A 503 9.94 -13.97 -26.02
N ASN A 504 8.86 -13.42 -25.44
CA ASN A 504 8.89 -12.08 -24.85
C ASN A 504 9.92 -11.99 -23.71
N ILE A 505 10.00 -12.99 -22.83
CA ILE A 505 11.04 -13.04 -21.77
C ILE A 505 12.43 -13.11 -22.40
N LYS A 506 12.62 -13.94 -23.42
CA LYS A 506 13.89 -14.10 -24.11
C LYS A 506 14.39 -12.75 -24.65
N ASP A 507 13.54 -12.06 -25.40
CA ASP A 507 13.88 -10.82 -26.08
C ASP A 507 14.07 -9.67 -25.07
N LEU A 508 13.18 -9.57 -24.08
CA LEU A 508 13.21 -8.50 -23.09
C LEU A 508 14.44 -8.58 -22.16
N PHE A 509 14.86 -9.80 -21.77
CA PHE A 509 15.99 -10.02 -20.86
C PHE A 509 17.30 -10.38 -21.57
N GLU A 510 17.36 -10.22 -22.91
CA GLU A 510 18.55 -10.44 -23.72
C GLU A 510 19.13 -11.86 -23.52
N ILE A 511 18.24 -12.87 -23.48
CA ILE A 511 18.61 -14.27 -23.32
C ILE A 511 19.01 -14.84 -24.69
N GLU A 512 20.23 -15.38 -24.78
CA GLU A 512 20.76 -15.92 -26.03
C GLU A 512 20.13 -17.27 -26.41
N ASN A 513 19.79 -18.10 -25.42
CA ASN A 513 19.28 -19.45 -25.68
C ASN A 513 17.87 -19.42 -26.31
N ASP A 514 17.61 -20.39 -27.17
CA ASP A 514 16.32 -20.54 -27.83
C ASP A 514 15.22 -21.11 -26.91
N VAL A 515 13.98 -20.77 -27.25
CA VAL A 515 12.78 -21.40 -26.68
C VAL A 515 12.64 -22.80 -27.26
N ASN A 516 12.65 -23.81 -26.39
CA ASN A 516 12.60 -25.21 -26.78
C ASN A 516 11.24 -25.83 -26.47
N THR A 517 10.66 -26.55 -27.43
CA THR A 517 9.43 -27.34 -27.21
C THR A 517 9.75 -28.59 -26.39
N LYS A 518 9.01 -28.80 -25.30
CA LYS A 518 9.07 -30.00 -24.45
C LYS A 518 7.95 -30.99 -24.75
N VAL A 519 6.77 -30.47 -25.08
CA VAL A 519 5.61 -31.23 -25.52
C VAL A 519 4.98 -30.46 -26.67
N ASN A 520 4.71 -31.09 -27.81
CA ASN A 520 4.12 -30.36 -28.93
C ASN A 520 2.63 -30.11 -28.68
N PRO A 521 2.10 -28.95 -29.10
CA PRO A 521 0.66 -28.76 -29.20
C PRO A 521 0.05 -29.85 -30.10
N GLY A 522 -1.03 -30.48 -29.64
CA GLY A 522 -1.68 -31.58 -30.37
C GLY A 522 -1.25 -32.99 -29.95
N ASP A 523 -0.13 -33.14 -29.25
CA ASP A 523 0.32 -34.45 -28.75
C ASP A 523 -0.68 -35.00 -27.71
N LEU A 524 -0.95 -36.30 -27.76
CA LEU A 524 -1.74 -36.98 -26.74
C LEU A 524 -0.87 -37.26 -25.52
N GLU A 525 -1.19 -36.63 -24.40
CA GLU A 525 -0.47 -36.76 -23.13
C GLU A 525 -1.37 -37.35 -22.05
N ILE A 526 -0.78 -38.18 -21.18
CA ILE A 526 -1.48 -38.69 -20.00
C ILE A 526 -1.30 -37.68 -18.86
N CYS A 527 -2.32 -36.86 -18.62
CA CYS A 527 -2.40 -36.00 -17.44
C CYS A 527 -3.36 -36.63 -16.43
N PHE A 528 -2.83 -37.06 -15.28
CA PHE A 528 -3.61 -37.62 -14.17
C PHE A 528 -4.60 -38.72 -14.61
N ASN A 529 -4.11 -39.64 -15.45
CA ASN A 529 -4.84 -40.76 -16.07
C ASN A 529 -5.88 -40.43 -17.13
N THR A 530 -6.06 -39.15 -17.46
CA THR A 530 -6.82 -38.78 -18.65
C THR A 530 -5.87 -38.50 -19.79
N TRP A 531 -6.13 -39.13 -20.94
CA TRP A 531 -5.54 -38.70 -22.20
C TRP A 531 -6.11 -37.31 -22.52
N GLN A 532 -5.21 -36.35 -22.68
CA GLN A 532 -5.55 -34.98 -23.05
C GLN A 532 -4.71 -34.58 -24.25
N VAL A 533 -5.33 -33.83 -25.17
CA VAL A 533 -4.59 -33.19 -26.25
C VAL A 533 -3.83 -32.02 -25.63
N SER A 534 -2.50 -32.11 -25.67
CA SER A 534 -1.61 -31.11 -25.10
C SER A 534 -1.80 -29.77 -25.79
N LYS A 535 -1.83 -28.69 -25.00
CA LYS A 535 -1.76 -27.31 -25.52
C LYS A 535 -0.33 -26.88 -25.87
N GLY A 536 0.65 -27.77 -25.67
CA GLY A 536 2.07 -27.50 -25.78
C GLY A 536 2.69 -27.10 -24.45
N PHE A 537 3.98 -27.39 -24.31
CA PHE A 537 4.79 -27.03 -23.15
C PHE A 537 6.20 -26.68 -23.62
N TRP A 538 6.71 -25.53 -23.20
CA TRP A 538 7.99 -25.00 -23.68
C TRP A 538 8.92 -24.67 -22.52
N SER A 539 10.20 -24.53 -22.82
CA SER A 539 11.24 -24.19 -21.85
C SER A 539 12.23 -23.18 -22.42
N LEU A 540 12.72 -22.28 -21.58
CA LEU A 540 13.78 -21.33 -21.90
C LEU A 540 14.92 -21.46 -20.89
N THR A 541 16.14 -21.70 -21.37
CA THR A 541 17.35 -21.70 -20.54
C THR A 541 17.84 -20.27 -20.38
N LEU A 542 17.98 -19.79 -19.14
CA LEU A 542 18.35 -18.39 -18.89
C LEU A 542 19.83 -18.10 -19.20
N GLY A 543 20.69 -19.11 -19.09
CA GLY A 543 22.14 -18.92 -19.17
C GLY A 543 22.74 -18.30 -17.89
N PRO A 544 24.08 -18.31 -17.75
CA PRO A 544 24.75 -17.94 -16.50
C PRO A 544 24.65 -16.49 -16.12
N ASP A 545 24.71 -15.57 -17.08
CA ASP A 545 24.74 -14.14 -16.76
C ASP A 545 23.36 -13.65 -16.33
N VAL A 546 22.30 -13.99 -17.06
CA VAL A 546 20.92 -13.68 -16.67
C VAL A 546 20.58 -14.35 -15.34
N PHE A 547 20.96 -15.62 -15.14
CA PHE A 547 20.70 -16.30 -13.89
C PHE A 547 21.39 -15.63 -12.69
N ARG A 548 22.65 -15.20 -12.86
CA ARG A 548 23.37 -14.44 -11.84
C ARG A 548 22.68 -13.10 -11.55
N ARG A 549 22.21 -12.39 -12.59
CA ARG A 549 21.51 -11.10 -12.45
C ARG A 549 20.19 -11.25 -11.69
N ILE A 550 19.36 -12.24 -12.02
CA ILE A 550 18.10 -12.46 -11.28
C ILE A 550 18.36 -12.81 -9.81
N LEU A 551 19.38 -13.63 -9.50
CA LEU A 551 19.69 -13.99 -8.11
C LEU A 551 20.18 -12.80 -7.27
N LYS A 552 20.85 -11.83 -7.89
CA LYS A 552 21.31 -10.58 -7.25
C LYS A 552 20.17 -9.58 -7.03
N SER A 553 19.12 -9.62 -7.84
CA SER A 553 18.02 -8.65 -7.79
C SER A 553 17.19 -8.73 -6.51
N TYR A 554 17.03 -9.93 -5.94
CA TYR A 554 16.16 -10.15 -4.79
C TYR A 554 16.66 -11.32 -3.92
N THR A 555 17.09 -11.03 -2.69
CA THR A 555 17.70 -12.01 -1.77
C THR A 555 16.67 -12.93 -1.10
N GLY A 556 15.40 -12.51 -1.01
CA GLY A 556 14.31 -13.22 -0.30
C GLY A 556 13.77 -14.47 -0.99
N SER A 557 14.17 -14.75 -2.23
CA SER A 557 13.77 -15.91 -3.06
C SER A 557 13.98 -17.30 -2.44
N MET A 558 13.45 -18.34 -3.11
CA MET A 558 13.46 -19.73 -2.67
C MET A 558 14.87 -20.32 -2.57
N GLN A 559 15.34 -20.52 -1.33
CA GLN A 559 16.69 -21.02 -1.06
C GLN A 559 17.02 -22.36 -1.73
N ARG A 560 16.03 -23.25 -1.91
CA ARG A 560 16.26 -24.56 -2.55
C ARG A 560 16.51 -24.48 -4.06
N LYS A 561 16.07 -23.39 -4.71
CA LYS A 561 16.22 -23.14 -6.15
C LYS A 561 17.46 -22.27 -6.45
N ARG A 562 18.10 -21.73 -5.42
CA ARG A 562 19.40 -21.09 -5.54
C ARG A 562 20.48 -22.17 -5.71
N PRO A 563 21.59 -21.86 -6.43
CA PRO A 563 22.79 -22.67 -6.34
C PRO A 563 23.13 -22.83 -4.86
N LYS A 564 23.12 -24.07 -4.37
CA LYS A 564 23.78 -24.33 -3.11
C LYS A 564 25.22 -23.92 -3.35
N ILE A 565 25.68 -22.91 -2.62
CA ILE A 565 27.11 -22.64 -2.50
C ILE A 565 27.66 -23.81 -1.68
N ASN A 566 27.70 -24.99 -2.30
CA ASN A 566 28.64 -26.01 -1.92
C ASN A 566 29.98 -25.41 -2.32
N TYR A 567 30.85 -25.20 -1.35
CA TYR A 567 32.26 -24.85 -1.56
C TYR A 567 33.01 -26.02 -2.25
N GLU A 568 32.51 -26.45 -3.40
CA GLU A 568 33.06 -27.52 -4.24
C GLU A 568 32.85 -27.15 -5.71
N PHE A 569 33.56 -26.13 -6.20
CA PHE A 569 33.85 -25.93 -7.62
C PHE A 569 35.19 -25.14 -7.65
N GLY A 570 36.33 -25.71 -8.06
CA GLY A 570 36.50 -26.77 -9.04
C GLY A 570 36.22 -26.19 -10.43
N ASP A 571 37.27 -25.74 -11.09
CA ASP A 571 37.35 -25.33 -12.50
C ASP A 571 36.83 -23.93 -12.91
N PHE A 572 37.50 -22.88 -12.41
CA PHE A 572 38.39 -21.96 -13.17
C PHE A 572 38.66 -20.69 -12.31
N PRO A 573 39.89 -20.13 -12.33
CA PRO A 573 40.38 -19.27 -11.27
C PRO A 573 39.84 -17.85 -11.36
N PHE A 574 39.17 -17.46 -10.29
CA PHE A 574 39.01 -16.07 -9.88
C PHE A 574 40.40 -15.38 -9.84
N ARG A 575 40.66 -14.39 -10.70
CA ARG A 575 41.88 -13.57 -10.69
C ARG A 575 41.51 -12.10 -10.44
N LEU A 576 42.26 -11.41 -9.58
CA LEU A 576 42.18 -9.95 -9.43
C LEU A 576 42.98 -9.33 -10.58
N SER A 577 42.35 -9.16 -11.74
CA SER A 577 43.04 -8.84 -13.01
C SER A 577 43.91 -7.58 -12.99
N GLU A 578 43.67 -6.62 -12.11
CA GLU A 578 44.46 -5.38 -11.99
C GLU A 578 45.80 -5.57 -11.26
N TYR A 579 45.98 -6.67 -10.52
CA TYR A 579 47.19 -6.97 -9.75
C TYR A 579 47.80 -8.30 -10.18
N TYR A 580 47.63 -8.67 -11.45
CA TYR A 580 48.34 -9.81 -12.02
C TYR A 580 49.44 -9.27 -12.93
N ASP A 581 50.67 -9.32 -12.44
CA ASP A 581 51.85 -8.83 -13.18
C ASP A 581 52.79 -10.01 -13.47
N PRO A 582 52.80 -10.53 -14.71
CA PRO A 582 53.69 -11.63 -15.11
C PRO A 582 55.18 -11.34 -14.84
N ALA A 583 55.61 -10.08 -14.91
CA ALA A 583 57.01 -9.73 -14.65
C ALA A 583 57.39 -9.96 -13.18
N LEU A 584 56.47 -9.69 -12.24
CA LEU A 584 56.70 -9.98 -10.81
C LEU A 584 56.67 -11.49 -10.52
N ILE A 585 55.88 -12.25 -11.28
CA ILE A 585 55.87 -13.72 -11.17
C ILE A 585 57.20 -14.29 -11.64
N GLU A 586 57.71 -13.82 -12.78
CA GLU A 586 59.04 -14.19 -13.29
C GLU A 586 60.14 -13.80 -12.31
N GLU A 587 60.03 -12.62 -11.66
CA GLU A 587 60.98 -12.18 -10.63
C GLU A 587 60.99 -13.13 -9.43
N LEU A 588 59.81 -13.53 -8.90
CA LEU A 588 59.73 -14.53 -7.83
C LEU A 588 60.34 -15.87 -8.22
N ILE A 589 60.06 -16.35 -9.44
CA ILE A 589 60.64 -17.60 -9.96
C ILE A 589 62.17 -17.48 -10.05
N SER A 590 62.70 -16.34 -10.49
CA SER A 590 64.14 -16.07 -10.56
C SER A 590 64.82 -16.05 -9.17
N GLN A 591 64.07 -15.71 -8.12
CA GLN A 591 64.51 -15.75 -6.72
C GLN A 591 64.41 -17.17 -6.11
N GLY A 592 63.99 -18.17 -6.89
CA GLY A 592 63.84 -19.56 -6.45
C GLY A 592 62.52 -19.86 -5.71
N ILE A 593 61.58 -18.91 -5.70
CA ILE A 593 60.27 -19.05 -5.06
C ILE A 593 59.33 -19.80 -6.01
N LYS A 594 58.65 -20.83 -5.50
CA LYS A 594 57.68 -21.61 -6.28
C LYS A 594 56.28 -21.02 -6.12
N VAL A 595 55.78 -20.37 -7.17
CA VAL A 595 54.40 -19.83 -7.21
C VAL A 595 53.52 -20.73 -8.06
N ASP A 596 52.37 -21.14 -7.51
CA ASP A 596 51.34 -21.84 -8.29
C ASP A 596 50.41 -20.82 -8.95
N GLU A 597 50.69 -20.48 -10.20
CA GLU A 597 49.93 -19.49 -10.98
C GLU A 597 48.43 -19.79 -11.11
N THR A 598 48.03 -21.05 -10.92
CA THR A 598 46.62 -21.46 -10.96
C THR A 598 45.86 -21.07 -9.69
N LYS A 599 46.59 -20.87 -8.59
CA LYS A 599 46.06 -20.49 -7.27
C LYS A 599 46.32 -19.02 -6.93
N LEU A 600 47.12 -18.34 -7.75
CA LEU A 600 47.49 -16.93 -7.58
C LEU A 600 46.29 -16.02 -7.86
N MET A 601 45.90 -15.22 -6.87
CA MET A 601 44.81 -14.25 -6.96
C MET A 601 45.32 -12.86 -7.35
N ALA A 602 46.42 -12.42 -6.74
CA ALA A 602 47.09 -11.15 -7.00
C ALA A 602 48.56 -11.19 -6.56
N ILE A 603 49.38 -10.33 -7.16
CA ILE A 603 50.79 -10.10 -6.88
C ILE A 603 51.11 -8.61 -7.00
N VAL A 604 51.92 -8.07 -6.10
CA VAL A 604 52.33 -6.66 -6.16
C VAL A 604 53.68 -6.45 -5.50
N GLN A 605 54.43 -5.50 -6.01
CA GLN A 605 55.60 -4.96 -5.33
C GLN A 605 55.18 -3.75 -4.48
N ASN A 606 55.47 -3.80 -3.19
CA ASN A 606 55.20 -2.67 -2.28
C ASN A 606 56.22 -1.53 -2.50
N ARG A 607 56.04 -0.41 -1.78
CA ARG A 607 56.94 0.77 -1.90
C ARG A 607 58.38 0.54 -1.46
N GLU A 608 58.65 -0.53 -0.72
CA GLU A 608 59.99 -0.93 -0.25
C GLU A 608 60.61 -1.99 -1.17
N SER A 609 60.11 -2.09 -2.41
CA SER A 609 60.55 -3.04 -3.43
C SER A 609 60.34 -4.51 -3.08
N ARG A 610 59.50 -4.83 -2.08
CA ARG A 610 59.18 -6.21 -1.72
C ARG A 610 57.99 -6.73 -2.51
N ILE A 611 58.14 -7.87 -3.15
CA ILE A 611 57.05 -8.58 -3.81
C ILE A 611 56.26 -9.37 -2.78
N VAL A 612 54.94 -9.20 -2.81
CA VAL A 612 53.99 -9.99 -2.03
C VAL A 612 52.84 -10.46 -2.91
N TRP A 613 52.31 -11.64 -2.60
CA TRP A 613 51.20 -12.20 -3.37
C TRP A 613 50.15 -12.86 -2.48
N LEU A 614 48.95 -13.03 -3.03
CA LEU A 614 47.82 -13.65 -2.36
C LEU A 614 47.35 -14.80 -3.23
N GLU A 615 47.25 -15.97 -2.60
CA GLU A 615 46.64 -17.15 -3.19
C GLU A 615 45.19 -17.29 -2.70
N MET A 616 44.38 -18.08 -3.42
CA MET A 616 43.03 -18.44 -2.96
C MET A 616 43.10 -19.07 -1.57
N GLY A 617 44.12 -19.89 -1.35
CA GLY A 617 44.46 -20.47 -0.07
C GLY A 617 43.42 -21.47 0.44
N THR A 618 43.33 -21.60 1.77
CA THR A 618 42.43 -22.50 2.50
C THR A 618 41.73 -21.72 3.61
N GLU A 619 40.92 -22.38 4.43
CA GLU A 619 40.33 -21.75 5.63
C GLU A 619 41.37 -21.27 6.67
N ARG A 620 42.65 -21.65 6.52
CA ARG A 620 43.75 -21.30 7.44
C ARG A 620 44.75 -20.29 6.90
N ARG A 621 44.77 -20.03 5.58
CA ARG A 621 45.67 -19.06 4.93
C ARG A 621 45.10 -18.56 3.61
N GLY A 622 45.50 -17.39 3.14
CA GLY A 622 45.11 -16.83 1.84
C GLY A 622 43.69 -16.23 1.83
N LEU A 623 43.15 -15.97 0.63
CA LEU A 623 41.91 -15.21 0.46
C LEU A 623 40.70 -15.88 1.11
N THR A 624 40.62 -17.21 1.07
CA THR A 624 39.54 -17.99 1.69
C THR A 624 39.49 -17.77 3.21
N HIS A 625 40.64 -17.81 3.89
CA HIS A 625 40.74 -17.54 5.32
C HIS A 625 40.32 -16.11 5.67
N ILE A 626 40.73 -15.14 4.84
CA ILE A 626 40.38 -13.72 5.02
C ILE A 626 38.87 -13.52 4.92
N LEU A 627 38.23 -14.13 3.92
CA LEU A 627 36.79 -14.00 3.71
C LEU A 627 35.99 -14.64 4.85
N LEU A 628 36.39 -15.83 5.29
CA LEU A 628 35.68 -16.53 6.36
C LEU A 628 35.87 -15.85 7.72
N GLY A 629 37.08 -15.37 8.01
CA GLY A 629 37.42 -14.82 9.33
C GLY A 629 37.17 -13.34 9.50
N HIS A 630 37.18 -12.55 8.42
CA HIS A 630 37.33 -11.10 8.50
C HIS A 630 36.42 -10.30 7.55
N SER A 631 35.58 -10.94 6.73
CA SER A 631 34.66 -10.21 5.83
C SER A 631 33.48 -9.56 6.55
N GLU A 632 32.87 -10.26 7.49
CA GLU A 632 31.64 -9.90 8.21
C GLU A 632 31.84 -9.98 9.74
N GLY A 633 31.13 -9.17 10.53
CA GLY A 633 31.23 -9.10 12.01
C GLY A 633 31.82 -7.80 12.58
N ASP A 634 31.98 -7.70 13.90
CA ASP A 634 32.35 -6.43 14.58
C ASP A 634 33.79 -5.95 14.32
N LYS A 635 34.69 -6.86 13.94
CA LYS A 635 36.08 -6.58 13.58
C LYS A 635 36.38 -6.99 12.13
N SER A 636 35.50 -6.57 11.22
CA SER A 636 35.50 -7.02 9.81
C SER A 636 35.73 -5.89 8.81
N PHE A 637 36.02 -6.26 7.55
CA PHE A 637 36.17 -5.31 6.44
C PHE A 637 34.90 -4.49 6.23
N ARG A 638 33.73 -5.12 6.40
CA ARG A 638 32.45 -4.43 6.34
C ARG A 638 32.27 -3.42 7.43
N LYS A 639 32.61 -3.76 8.68
CA LYS A 639 32.38 -2.85 9.81
C LYS A 639 33.38 -1.70 9.87
N ILE A 640 34.67 -1.98 9.69
CA ILE A 640 35.75 -1.00 9.88
C ILE A 640 35.95 -0.14 8.62
N PHE A 641 35.91 -0.75 7.44
CA PHE A 641 36.14 -0.03 6.18
C PHE A 641 34.90 0.18 5.34
N GLY A 642 33.74 -0.36 5.73
CA GLY A 642 32.51 -0.27 4.93
C GLY A 642 32.59 -1.11 3.65
N ILE A 643 33.46 -2.13 3.61
CA ILE A 643 33.75 -2.92 2.41
C ILE A 643 32.93 -4.20 2.42
N SER A 644 32.23 -4.49 1.31
CA SER A 644 31.47 -5.73 1.17
C SER A 644 32.36 -6.96 1.33
N GLY A 645 31.83 -8.05 1.88
CA GLY A 645 32.49 -9.36 1.94
C GLY A 645 32.77 -10.02 0.58
N ASP A 646 32.72 -9.25 -0.51
CA ASP A 646 33.05 -9.71 -1.84
C ASP A 646 34.57 -9.98 -1.96
N PRO A 647 34.97 -11.18 -2.45
CA PRO A 647 36.37 -11.55 -2.63
C PRO A 647 37.19 -10.55 -3.45
N GLN A 648 36.60 -9.90 -4.47
CA GLN A 648 37.33 -8.98 -5.34
C GLN A 648 37.59 -7.68 -4.61
N VAL A 649 36.57 -7.18 -3.93
CA VAL A 649 36.66 -5.89 -3.23
C VAL A 649 37.64 -5.99 -2.07
N ILE A 650 37.60 -7.06 -1.28
CA ILE A 650 38.55 -7.26 -0.18
C ILE A 650 39.98 -7.46 -0.72
N GLY A 651 40.15 -8.31 -1.74
CA GLY A 651 41.45 -8.53 -2.37
C GLY A 651 42.06 -7.25 -2.95
N ASN A 652 41.30 -6.51 -3.76
CA ASN A 652 41.74 -5.24 -4.33
C ASN A 652 42.03 -4.19 -3.26
N PHE A 653 41.28 -4.17 -2.16
CA PHE A 653 41.54 -3.26 -1.05
C PHE A 653 42.88 -3.56 -0.38
N ILE A 654 43.17 -4.84 -0.09
CA ILE A 654 44.44 -5.28 0.48
C ILE A 654 45.61 -4.86 -0.43
N PHE A 655 45.52 -5.16 -1.73
CA PHE A 655 46.61 -4.89 -2.67
C PHE A 655 46.79 -3.40 -2.96
N ASN A 656 45.70 -2.63 -2.99
CA ASN A 656 45.78 -1.17 -3.01
C ASN A 656 46.49 -0.62 -1.78
N ALA A 657 46.17 -1.15 -0.59
CA ALA A 657 46.82 -0.70 0.64
C ALA A 657 48.34 -0.93 0.58
N ILE A 658 48.75 -2.14 0.18
CA ILE A 658 50.15 -2.56 0.05
C ILE A 658 50.90 -1.71 -0.99
N LYS A 659 50.30 -1.46 -2.15
CA LYS A 659 50.92 -0.71 -3.24
C LYS A 659 51.03 0.78 -2.94
N LYS A 660 49.98 1.35 -2.32
CA LYS A 660 49.81 2.80 -2.20
C LYS A 660 50.40 3.38 -0.93
N TYR A 661 50.35 2.68 0.19
CA TYR A 661 50.75 3.21 1.49
C TYR A 661 52.10 2.63 1.92
N PRO A 662 52.98 3.43 2.56
CA PRO A 662 54.18 2.89 3.18
C PRO A 662 53.81 1.98 4.35
N ILE A 663 54.70 1.05 4.71
CA ILE A 663 54.53 0.24 5.91
C ILE A 663 54.61 1.17 7.11
N HIS A 664 53.57 1.15 7.94
CA HIS A 664 53.48 1.99 9.13
C HIS A 664 54.21 1.34 10.31
N LEU A 665 53.99 0.05 10.51
CA LEU A 665 54.57 -0.74 11.59
C LEU A 665 54.86 -2.16 11.09
N THR A 666 55.96 -2.76 11.56
CA THR A 666 56.27 -4.18 11.36
C THR A 666 56.50 -4.85 12.70
N TYR A 667 55.85 -5.98 12.96
CA TYR A 667 56.07 -6.77 14.17
C TYR A 667 56.09 -8.29 13.87
N PRO A 668 56.84 -9.08 14.67
CA PRO A 668 56.93 -10.52 14.45
C PRO A 668 55.58 -11.18 14.71
N SER A 669 55.22 -12.15 13.87
CA SER A 669 54.10 -13.01 14.16
C SER A 669 54.51 -14.17 15.06
N ARG A 670 53.54 -14.93 15.57
CA ARG A 670 53.81 -16.19 16.29
C ARG A 670 54.28 -17.32 15.37
N TYR A 671 54.17 -17.16 14.05
CA TYR A 671 54.67 -18.11 13.07
C TYR A 671 56.13 -17.78 12.75
N PRO A 672 57.06 -18.73 12.96
CA PRO A 672 58.48 -18.54 12.64
C PRO A 672 58.63 -18.00 11.21
N GLY A 673 59.42 -16.93 11.08
CA GLY A 673 59.69 -16.31 9.79
C GLY A 673 58.63 -15.35 9.23
N SER A 674 57.39 -15.42 9.73
CA SER A 674 56.31 -14.55 9.25
C SER A 674 56.21 -13.25 10.05
N LYS A 675 55.90 -12.16 9.38
CA LYS A 675 55.80 -10.81 9.97
C LYS A 675 54.49 -10.14 9.59
N PHE A 676 53.92 -9.37 10.52
CA PHE A 676 52.81 -8.49 10.21
C PHE A 676 53.34 -7.17 9.67
N TYR A 677 52.79 -6.77 8.54
CA TYR A 677 52.96 -5.46 7.93
C TYR A 677 51.66 -4.69 8.12
N VAL A 678 51.74 -3.60 8.88
CA VAL A 678 50.59 -2.76 9.16
C VAL A 678 50.62 -1.56 8.23
N TYR A 679 49.50 -1.31 7.57
CA TYR A 679 49.32 -0.13 6.72
C TYR A 679 48.27 0.78 7.34
N GLN A 680 48.65 2.04 7.57
CA GLN A 680 47.73 3.07 8.08
C GLN A 680 46.93 3.66 6.92
N ILE A 681 45.60 3.53 6.99
CA ILE A 681 44.67 3.98 5.97
C ILE A 681 43.83 5.11 6.54
N ARG A 682 43.96 6.31 5.94
CA ARG A 682 43.12 7.46 6.25
C ARG A 682 41.94 7.52 5.30
N ARG A 683 40.72 7.39 5.81
CA ARG A 683 39.50 7.46 4.99
C ARG A 683 38.43 8.26 5.74
N LYS A 684 37.90 9.31 5.11
CA LYS A 684 36.84 10.17 5.65
C LYS A 684 37.12 10.78 7.04
N GLY A 685 38.39 11.06 7.35
CA GLY A 685 38.81 11.63 8.64
C GLY A 685 39.22 10.59 9.68
N ASP A 686 38.82 9.33 9.51
CA ASP A 686 39.19 8.23 10.40
C ASP A 686 40.54 7.62 10.01
N ILE A 687 41.30 7.21 11.02
CA ILE A 687 42.56 6.49 10.89
C ILE A 687 42.30 5.04 11.30
N ASN A 688 42.38 4.14 10.33
CA ASN A 688 42.23 2.70 10.54
C ASN A 688 43.44 1.96 9.97
N TYR A 689 43.63 0.72 10.38
CA TYR A 689 44.79 -0.09 10.04
C TYR A 689 44.37 -1.36 9.33
N ILE A 690 45.21 -1.81 8.39
CA ILE A 690 45.14 -3.18 7.86
C ILE A 690 46.43 -3.91 8.23
N HIS A 691 46.27 -5.05 8.89
CA HIS A 691 47.36 -5.91 9.31
C HIS A 691 47.46 -7.02 8.29
N VAL A 692 48.58 -7.10 7.58
CA VAL A 692 48.83 -8.11 6.56
C VAL A 692 49.96 -9.02 7.04
N LEU A 693 49.64 -10.28 7.34
CA LEU A 693 50.62 -11.28 7.70
C LEU A 693 51.25 -11.85 6.44
N VAL A 694 52.56 -11.67 6.30
CA VAL A 694 53.34 -12.18 5.18
C VAL A 694 54.40 -13.14 5.70
N ASP A 695 54.55 -14.28 5.04
CA ASP A 695 55.59 -15.26 5.38
C ASP A 695 57.00 -14.86 4.87
N GLU A 696 57.99 -15.73 5.05
CA GLU A 696 59.37 -15.46 4.64
C GLU A 696 59.49 -15.28 3.12
N GLU A 697 58.69 -16.03 2.36
CA GLU A 697 58.74 -16.05 0.90
C GLU A 697 58.00 -14.87 0.29
N GLY A 698 56.98 -14.31 0.97
CA GLY A 698 56.21 -13.17 0.49
C GLY A 698 54.72 -13.45 0.29
N SER A 699 54.25 -14.65 0.61
CA SER A 699 52.83 -15.01 0.52
C SER A 699 52.03 -14.42 1.67
N ILE A 700 50.89 -13.81 1.34
CA ILE A 700 49.92 -13.28 2.31
C ILE A 700 49.18 -14.46 2.94
N VAL A 701 49.45 -14.67 4.23
CA VAL A 701 48.81 -15.72 5.03
C VAL A 701 47.44 -15.27 5.51
N THR A 702 47.32 -14.04 6.01
CA THR A 702 46.04 -13.43 6.40
C THR A 702 46.12 -11.92 6.29
N ALA A 703 44.96 -11.28 6.20
CA ALA A 703 44.82 -9.84 6.30
C ALA A 703 43.52 -9.51 7.02
N PHE A 704 43.58 -8.59 7.98
CA PHE A 704 42.40 -8.15 8.71
C PHE A 704 42.44 -6.66 9.05
N PRO A 705 41.27 -6.03 9.20
CA PRO A 705 41.16 -4.63 9.56
C PRO A 705 41.21 -4.44 11.08
N SER A 706 41.72 -3.28 11.52
CA SER A 706 41.76 -2.88 12.93
C SER A 706 41.53 -1.39 13.08
N MET A 707 40.88 -0.98 14.17
CA MET A 707 40.80 0.43 14.59
C MET A 707 42.03 0.85 15.41
N TYR A 708 42.86 -0.10 15.83
CA TYR A 708 44.05 0.11 16.65
C TYR A 708 45.32 -0.35 15.92
N GLU A 709 46.44 0.26 16.26
CA GLU A 709 47.75 -0.01 15.62
C GLU A 709 48.33 -1.41 15.97
N ASN A 710 47.93 -2.01 17.11
CA ASN A 710 48.36 -3.33 17.58
C ASN A 710 47.20 -4.21 18.07
#